data_AF-A0A2A9GZE5-F1
#
_entry.id   AF-A0A2A9GZE5-F1
#
_cell.length_a   1.000
_cell.length_b   1.000
_cell.length_c   1.000
_cell.angle_alpha   90.00
_cell.angle_beta   90.00
_cell.angle_gamma   90.00
#
_symmetry.space_group_name_H-M   'P 1'
#
loop_
_entity.id
_entity.type
_entity.pdbx_description
1 polymer ?
#
loop_
_entity_poly.entity_id
_entity_poly.type
_entity_poly.pdbx_seq_one_letter_code
_entity_poly.pdbx_strand_id
1 'polypeptide(L)'
;MSATMKHIPTKSSPNLDDYLGREKEGIDLPRVLYEAGQHCRPETAKAEFRALQEEHGQQGAMRTVAGKYVSPEDPADATHLKVGKNWREAKAGEAATHQRVEPRVPFEKRDEAYHFIYSFDLATVNPDDPDQCLRAFEAVVAFREQDTPGTQSKFVAHGDALGSKAAIERGEGGKFHVHEAMNAVVHTDMEVEGREFKAGQRVAGPITHVDGYRARWDRFLETRGHEFGLGPQDRTVLPEVGSPEYGAVRNTNKDFWARERGELSDHDRARRGMETAFAALAEDPQGFAGLTPDERLQRLDDELRATGDAELKIRSTQRGDRIRSFVVPGRAQPIGSSKLGDRYTNKGVAEQFELIAQGDWKPLERRSVGPAKEIPELPEATVASLQERADRMALDERQEAELDAWLVDRAAEDGTTVDELWAARGMAGTERERDLARGWKADWEAEQAERETVEAAVGERVMAESQEPEAQKAFERRRFEAKSADAAGASAPTSESTTAPKPVPLRRERQVGVLNGEQMKDAELIAVVRGEHKNGGAYVDFQLAASDPAAKGQRGLHLQAQRQKRVRQGREVEGTRTWQQLTGSQYDELREAAGENTTDAEGRKVLAVRGNLMPATRGGYTANTKSLRPSEREPIGPDVLEKQRESEDRARETEALSASDRFTHAVSASKSRGDADRGLG
;
A
#
# COMPACT_ATOMS: atom_id res chain seq x y z
N MET A 1 -21.15 -15.21 -12.42
CA MET A 1 -20.32 -14.59 -11.37
C MET A 1 -18.87 -14.81 -11.72
N SER A 2 -18.03 -13.79 -11.78
CA SER A 2 -16.60 -14.00 -12.03
C SER A 2 -15.73 -13.22 -11.04
N ALA A 3 -14.94 -13.97 -10.27
CA ALA A 3 -13.92 -13.43 -9.39
C ALA A 3 -12.53 -13.84 -9.92
N THR A 4 -11.63 -12.87 -10.07
CA THR A 4 -10.22 -13.13 -10.39
C THR A 4 -9.37 -13.04 -9.15
N MET A 5 -8.24 -13.75 -9.15
CA MET A 5 -7.26 -13.66 -8.09
C MET A 5 -5.85 -13.44 -8.63
N LYS A 6 -5.13 -12.53 -8.00
CA LYS A 6 -3.72 -12.22 -8.28
C LYS A 6 -2.88 -12.44 -7.04
N HIS A 7 -1.66 -12.92 -7.23
CA HIS A 7 -0.68 -13.13 -6.17
C HIS A 7 0.63 -12.41 -6.51
N ILE A 8 1.15 -11.59 -5.59
CA ILE A 8 2.38 -10.81 -5.77
C ILE A 8 3.26 -10.98 -4.51
N PRO A 9 4.42 -11.64 -4.59
CA PRO A 9 5.37 -11.66 -3.48
C PRO A 9 6.00 -10.27 -3.28
N THR A 10 6.11 -9.82 -2.02
CA THR A 10 6.77 -8.55 -1.67
C THR A 10 7.94 -8.76 -0.73
N LYS A 11 9.04 -8.02 -0.96
CA LYS A 11 10.23 -7.97 -0.09
C LYS A 11 10.09 -6.97 1.07
N SER A 12 8.92 -6.33 1.18
CA SER A 12 8.60 -5.34 2.21
C SER A 12 7.11 -5.42 2.57
N SER A 13 6.82 -5.95 3.75
CA SER A 13 5.50 -5.84 4.37
C SER A 13 5.09 -4.38 4.64
N PRO A 14 5.98 -3.51 5.19
CA PRO A 14 5.73 -2.09 5.36
C PRO A 14 5.17 -1.36 4.13
N ASN A 15 5.82 -1.53 2.98
CA ASN A 15 5.42 -0.82 1.75
C ASN A 15 4.10 -1.34 1.20
N LEU A 16 3.77 -2.61 1.50
CA LEU A 16 2.50 -3.20 1.07
C LEU A 16 1.36 -2.62 1.91
N ASP A 17 1.48 -2.64 3.24
CA ASP A 17 0.47 -2.07 4.14
C ASP A 17 0.25 -0.57 3.87
N ASP A 18 1.34 0.21 3.72
CA ASP A 18 1.26 1.63 3.36
C ASP A 18 0.59 1.84 1.98
N TYR A 19 0.71 0.88 1.06
CA TYR A 19 0.02 0.91 -0.25
C TYR A 19 -1.48 0.61 -0.12
N LEU A 20 -1.87 -0.27 0.81
CA LEU A 20 -3.27 -0.63 1.04
C LEU A 20 -4.08 0.52 1.64
N GLY A 21 -3.49 1.30 2.55
CA GLY A 21 -4.14 2.48 3.15
C GLY A 21 -4.07 3.76 2.30
N ARG A 22 -3.48 3.72 1.09
CA ARG A 22 -3.24 4.93 0.29
C ARG A 22 -4.46 5.33 -0.52
N GLU A 23 -5.00 6.52 -0.24
CA GLU A 23 -6.03 7.16 -1.08
C GLU A 23 -5.55 7.41 -2.53
N LYS A 24 -6.48 7.35 -3.49
CA LYS A 24 -6.19 7.70 -4.89
C LYS A 24 -6.43 9.19 -5.11
N GLU A 25 -5.45 9.89 -5.67
CA GLU A 25 -5.58 11.30 -6.02
C GLU A 25 -6.75 11.53 -7.01
N GLY A 26 -7.66 12.45 -6.67
CA GLY A 26 -8.78 12.85 -7.52
C GLY A 26 -10.07 12.04 -7.34
N ILE A 27 -10.20 11.26 -6.26
CA ILE A 27 -11.44 10.57 -5.88
C ILE A 27 -11.86 11.11 -4.50
N ASP A 28 -13.07 11.68 -4.41
CA ASP A 28 -13.61 12.30 -3.17
C ASP A 28 -14.32 11.27 -2.25
N LEU A 29 -14.19 9.97 -2.55
CA LEU A 29 -14.78 8.88 -1.79
C LEU A 29 -13.69 8.07 -1.08
N PRO A 30 -13.92 7.58 0.14
CA PRO A 30 -12.96 6.76 0.86
C PRO A 30 -12.64 5.50 0.05
N ARG A 31 -11.37 5.32 -0.30
CA ARG A 31 -10.93 4.17 -1.09
C ARG A 31 -11.02 2.89 -0.29
N VAL A 32 -10.68 2.94 1.00
CA VAL A 32 -10.81 1.81 1.93
C VAL A 32 -12.25 1.75 2.42
N LEU A 33 -12.93 0.66 2.12
CA LEU A 33 -14.30 0.42 2.55
C LEU A 33 -14.35 -0.40 3.85
N TYR A 34 -13.59 -1.49 3.89
CA TYR A 34 -13.60 -2.45 5.00
C TYR A 34 -12.18 -2.94 5.26
N GLU A 35 -11.85 -3.20 6.53
CA GLU A 35 -10.61 -3.83 6.93
C GLU A 35 -10.87 -4.97 7.92
N ALA A 36 -10.02 -5.99 7.89
CA ALA A 36 -10.07 -7.12 8.82
C ALA A 36 -8.67 -7.71 9.00
N GLY A 37 -8.43 -8.32 10.15
CA GLY A 37 -7.17 -8.96 10.48
C GLY A 37 -7.41 -10.41 10.89
N GLN A 38 -6.59 -11.32 10.37
CA GLN A 38 -6.50 -12.70 10.80
C GLN A 38 -5.18 -12.87 11.57
N HIS A 39 -5.27 -13.17 12.86
CA HIS A 39 -4.14 -13.21 13.81
C HIS A 39 -3.32 -11.91 13.88
N CYS A 40 -3.93 -10.79 13.52
CA CYS A 40 -3.40 -9.46 13.75
C CYS A 40 -4.53 -8.44 13.83
N ARG A 41 -4.22 -7.24 14.33
CA ARG A 41 -5.13 -6.11 14.21
C ARG A 41 -4.83 -5.37 12.90
N PRO A 42 -5.82 -4.94 12.10
CA PRO A 42 -5.58 -4.24 10.83
C PRO A 42 -4.65 -3.02 10.96
N GLU A 43 -4.80 -2.26 12.05
CA GLU A 43 -4.10 -1.00 12.30
C GLU A 43 -2.62 -1.24 12.67
N THR A 44 -2.31 -2.40 13.28
CA THR A 44 -0.98 -2.75 13.75
C THR A 44 -0.34 -3.92 13.00
N ALA A 45 -0.99 -4.43 11.95
CA ALA A 45 -0.55 -5.60 11.17
C ALA A 45 0.92 -5.52 10.74
N LYS A 46 1.40 -4.35 10.31
CA LYS A 46 2.81 -4.12 9.95
C LYS A 46 3.79 -4.39 11.10
N ALA A 47 3.45 -3.94 12.31
CA ALA A 47 4.28 -4.15 13.49
C ALA A 47 4.22 -5.60 13.94
N GLU A 48 3.03 -6.20 13.94
CA GLU A 48 2.80 -7.59 14.34
C GLU A 48 3.45 -8.59 13.37
N PHE A 49 3.41 -8.31 12.06
CA PHE A 49 4.06 -9.16 11.06
C PHE A 49 5.57 -9.21 11.29
N ARG A 50 6.14 -8.04 11.60
CA ARG A 50 7.55 -7.90 11.92
C ARG A 50 7.89 -8.59 13.24
N ALA A 51 7.04 -8.45 14.26
CA ALA A 51 7.23 -9.11 15.55
C ALA A 51 7.29 -10.63 15.40
N LEU A 52 6.35 -11.23 14.67
CA LEU A 52 6.35 -12.68 14.38
C LEU A 52 7.61 -13.13 13.62
N GLN A 53 8.07 -12.31 12.67
CA GLN A 53 9.32 -12.59 11.95
C GLN A 53 10.56 -12.50 12.84
N GLU A 54 10.60 -11.55 13.76
CA GLU A 54 11.68 -11.38 14.73
C GLU A 54 11.70 -12.55 15.73
N GLU A 55 10.53 -12.92 16.28
CA GLU A 55 10.35 -14.05 17.20
C GLU A 55 10.92 -15.36 16.63
N HIS A 56 10.64 -15.65 15.35
CA HIS A 56 11.10 -16.87 14.70
C HIS A 56 12.41 -16.72 13.90
N GLY A 57 13.14 -15.61 14.06
CA GLY A 57 14.42 -15.38 13.39
C GLY A 57 14.35 -15.35 11.85
N GLN A 58 13.19 -15.00 11.30
CA GLN A 58 12.94 -14.90 9.86
C GLN A 58 13.08 -13.46 9.32
N GLN A 59 13.23 -12.47 10.20
CA GLN A 59 13.47 -11.08 9.82
C GLN A 59 14.74 -10.96 8.95
N GLY A 60 14.63 -10.29 7.81
CA GLY A 60 15.76 -10.06 6.92
C GLY A 60 16.34 -11.33 6.30
N ALA A 61 15.61 -12.46 6.32
CA ALA A 61 16.06 -13.71 5.75
C ALA A 61 16.53 -13.54 4.30
N MET A 62 17.65 -14.17 3.95
CA MET A 62 18.24 -14.11 2.62
C MET A 62 18.06 -15.46 1.89
N ARG A 63 17.97 -15.44 0.56
CA ARG A 63 18.06 -16.63 -0.28
C ARG A 63 19.22 -16.52 -1.25
N THR A 64 19.86 -17.65 -1.52
CA THR A 64 20.82 -17.76 -2.61
C THR A 64 20.08 -17.59 -3.93
N VAL A 65 20.59 -16.72 -4.79
CA VAL A 65 20.08 -16.55 -6.15
C VAL A 65 20.73 -17.62 -7.02
N ALA A 66 19.92 -18.42 -7.73
CA ALA A 66 20.44 -19.44 -8.62
C ALA A 66 21.08 -18.80 -9.87
N GLY A 67 22.18 -19.39 -10.34
CA GLY A 67 22.76 -19.06 -11.64
C GLY A 67 21.78 -19.32 -12.78
N LYS A 68 21.83 -18.49 -13.83
CA LYS A 68 21.01 -18.65 -15.04
C LYS A 68 21.81 -19.39 -16.09
N TYR A 69 21.14 -20.24 -16.85
CA TYR A 69 21.73 -20.90 -18.01
C TYR A 69 21.29 -20.15 -19.26
N VAL A 70 22.24 -19.59 -19.99
CA VAL A 70 22.00 -18.80 -21.21
C VAL A 70 22.77 -19.39 -22.38
N SER A 71 22.25 -19.23 -23.59
CA SER A 71 23.04 -19.54 -24.79
C SER A 71 24.13 -18.46 -24.91
N PRO A 72 25.42 -18.85 -24.90
CA PRO A 72 26.50 -17.88 -25.04
C PRO A 72 26.55 -17.31 -26.45
N GLU A 73 27.14 -16.12 -26.59
CA GLU A 73 27.38 -15.50 -27.90
C GLU A 73 28.42 -16.27 -28.70
N ASP A 74 29.47 -16.77 -28.03
CA ASP A 74 30.43 -17.73 -28.59
C ASP A 74 30.06 -19.17 -28.15
N PRO A 75 29.79 -20.09 -29.09
CA PRO A 75 29.58 -21.51 -28.76
C PRO A 75 30.72 -22.16 -27.95
N ALA A 76 31.95 -21.64 -28.03
CA ALA A 76 33.09 -22.14 -27.26
C ALA A 76 32.95 -21.90 -25.74
N ASP A 77 32.16 -20.91 -25.32
CA ASP A 77 31.92 -20.58 -23.92
C ASP A 77 30.83 -21.47 -23.28
N ALA A 78 30.21 -22.35 -24.07
CA ALA A 78 29.22 -23.29 -23.57
C ALA A 78 29.90 -24.35 -22.70
N THR A 79 29.38 -24.52 -21.49
CA THR A 79 29.92 -25.50 -20.51
C THR A 79 28.87 -26.50 -20.04
N HIS A 80 27.60 -26.20 -20.24
CA HIS A 80 26.47 -26.98 -19.74
C HIS A 80 25.54 -27.44 -20.85
N LEU A 81 24.84 -28.53 -20.58
CA LEU A 81 23.76 -29.04 -21.42
C LEU A 81 22.54 -29.40 -20.59
N LYS A 82 21.36 -29.27 -21.20
CA LYS A 82 20.09 -29.56 -20.54
C LYS A 82 19.77 -31.05 -20.67
N VAL A 83 19.51 -31.71 -19.55
CA VAL A 83 19.08 -33.12 -19.48
C VAL A 83 17.71 -33.17 -18.81
N GLY A 84 16.66 -33.37 -19.62
CA GLY A 84 15.28 -33.31 -19.15
C GLY A 84 14.96 -31.94 -18.56
N LYS A 85 14.61 -31.90 -17.26
CA LYS A 85 14.33 -30.66 -16.51
C LYS A 85 15.58 -30.03 -15.88
N ASN A 86 16.72 -30.73 -15.88
CA ASN A 86 17.91 -30.34 -15.14
C ASN A 86 19.01 -29.83 -16.08
N TRP A 87 19.94 -29.07 -15.49
CA TRP A 87 21.17 -28.64 -16.14
C TRP A 87 22.34 -29.35 -15.52
N ARG A 88 23.31 -29.76 -16.34
CA ARG A 88 24.59 -30.26 -15.85
C ARG A 88 25.71 -29.82 -16.75
N GLU A 89 26.92 -29.88 -16.22
CA GLU A 89 28.14 -29.68 -17.00
C GLU A 89 28.26 -30.78 -18.07
N ALA A 90 28.75 -30.40 -19.25
CA ALA A 90 29.00 -31.31 -20.35
C ALA A 90 30.21 -32.20 -20.01
N LYS A 91 30.10 -33.50 -20.27
CA LYS A 91 31.23 -34.42 -20.14
C LYS A 91 32.10 -34.36 -21.38
N ALA A 92 33.32 -34.88 -21.30
CA ALA A 92 34.20 -35.02 -22.45
C ALA A 92 33.48 -35.77 -23.59
N GLY A 93 33.45 -35.16 -24.78
CA GLY A 93 32.76 -35.69 -25.96
C GLY A 93 31.29 -35.26 -26.11
N GLU A 94 30.71 -34.55 -25.14
CA GLU A 94 29.36 -33.99 -25.25
C GLU A 94 29.39 -32.52 -25.70
N ALA A 95 28.51 -32.14 -26.62
CA ALA A 95 28.39 -30.76 -27.06
C ALA A 95 27.63 -29.93 -26.01
N ALA A 96 28.34 -29.04 -25.33
CA ALA A 96 27.72 -28.04 -24.46
C ALA A 96 26.91 -27.04 -25.31
N THR A 97 25.81 -26.54 -24.75
CA THR A 97 24.88 -25.64 -25.46
C THR A 97 24.61 -24.34 -24.72
N HIS A 98 24.91 -24.29 -23.42
CA HIS A 98 24.62 -23.15 -22.56
C HIS A 98 25.79 -22.88 -21.62
N GLN A 99 25.92 -21.63 -21.20
CA GLN A 99 26.84 -21.22 -20.15
C GLN A 99 26.03 -20.94 -18.87
N ARG A 100 26.55 -21.37 -17.72
CA ARG A 100 26.02 -20.98 -16.42
C ARG A 100 26.58 -19.60 -16.05
N VAL A 101 25.71 -18.62 -15.95
CA VAL A 101 26.03 -17.25 -15.53
C VAL A 101 25.58 -17.08 -14.09
N GLU A 102 26.55 -16.87 -13.20
CA GLU A 102 26.26 -16.58 -11.79
C GLU A 102 25.63 -15.19 -11.65
N PRO A 103 24.69 -15.02 -10.71
CA PRO A 103 24.07 -13.73 -10.49
C PRO A 103 25.07 -12.72 -9.94
N ARG A 104 24.97 -11.46 -10.40
CA ARG A 104 25.81 -10.35 -9.90
C ARG A 104 25.72 -10.17 -8.38
N VAL A 105 24.58 -10.56 -7.79
CA VAL A 105 24.38 -10.58 -6.34
C VAL A 105 24.00 -12.01 -5.94
N PRO A 106 24.85 -12.72 -5.18
CA PRO A 106 24.65 -14.13 -4.86
C PRO A 106 23.52 -14.38 -3.85
N PHE A 107 23.16 -13.35 -3.07
CA PHE A 107 22.10 -13.42 -2.06
C PHE A 107 21.11 -12.28 -2.23
N GLU A 108 19.82 -12.59 -2.18
CA GLU A 108 18.77 -11.58 -2.15
C GLU A 108 17.86 -11.76 -0.95
N LYS A 109 17.28 -10.65 -0.48
CA LYS A 109 16.27 -10.68 0.58
C LYS A 109 15.09 -11.53 0.14
N ARG A 110 14.66 -12.44 1.01
CA ARG A 110 13.42 -13.20 0.86
C ARG A 110 12.21 -12.28 1.02
N ASP A 111 11.07 -12.77 0.56
CA ASP A 111 9.81 -12.06 0.66
C ASP A 111 9.43 -11.88 2.16
N GLU A 112 8.79 -10.79 2.54
CA GLU A 112 8.34 -10.54 3.92
C GLU A 112 6.81 -10.62 4.03
N ALA A 113 6.12 -10.46 2.91
CA ALA A 113 4.69 -10.67 2.81
C ALA A 113 4.34 -11.14 1.40
N TYR A 114 3.12 -11.63 1.25
CA TYR A 114 2.50 -11.98 0.00
C TYR A 114 1.22 -11.17 -0.15
N HIS A 115 1.02 -10.59 -1.33
CA HIS A 115 -0.13 -9.77 -1.65
C HIS A 115 -1.09 -10.58 -2.51
N PHE A 116 -2.27 -10.90 -1.98
CA PHE A 116 -3.36 -11.44 -2.78
C PHE A 116 -4.36 -10.33 -3.12
N ILE A 117 -4.97 -10.43 -4.29
CA ILE A 117 -6.01 -9.49 -4.73
C ILE A 117 -7.14 -10.32 -5.29
N TYR A 118 -8.32 -10.20 -4.68
CA TYR A 118 -9.58 -10.77 -5.13
C TYR A 118 -10.36 -9.67 -5.82
N SER A 119 -10.63 -9.80 -7.11
CA SER A 119 -11.36 -8.78 -7.88
C SER A 119 -12.64 -9.35 -8.43
N PHE A 120 -13.73 -8.63 -8.26
CA PHE A 120 -15.07 -9.05 -8.65
C PHE A 120 -15.51 -8.28 -9.89
N ASP A 121 -16.23 -8.94 -10.79
CA ASP A 121 -16.91 -8.22 -11.88
C ASP A 121 -18.12 -7.42 -11.36
N LEU A 122 -18.49 -6.39 -12.13
CA LEU A 122 -19.64 -5.52 -11.83
C LEU A 122 -20.98 -6.28 -11.77
N ALA A 123 -21.09 -7.42 -12.47
CA ALA A 123 -22.29 -8.23 -12.47
C ALA A 123 -22.43 -9.10 -11.20
N THR A 124 -21.36 -9.18 -10.41
CA THR A 124 -21.28 -9.98 -9.19
C THR A 124 -21.36 -9.10 -7.95
N VAL A 125 -20.58 -8.02 -7.92
CA VAL A 125 -20.55 -7.07 -6.81
C VAL A 125 -20.71 -5.68 -7.38
N ASN A 126 -21.84 -5.04 -7.05
CA ASN A 126 -22.00 -3.62 -7.32
C ASN A 126 -21.13 -2.82 -6.32
N PRO A 127 -20.11 -2.06 -6.77
CA PRO A 127 -19.25 -1.26 -5.89
C PRO A 127 -20.02 -0.17 -5.13
N ASP A 128 -21.18 0.25 -5.65
CA ASP A 128 -22.04 1.28 -5.05
C ASP A 128 -23.07 0.69 -4.08
N ASP A 129 -23.10 -0.64 -3.91
CA ASP A 129 -23.95 -1.34 -2.93
C ASP A 129 -23.07 -1.80 -1.75
N PRO A 130 -23.09 -1.07 -0.61
CA PRO A 130 -22.26 -1.38 0.55
C PRO A 130 -22.50 -2.78 1.10
N ASP A 131 -23.73 -3.27 1.04
CA ASP A 131 -24.14 -4.59 1.53
C ASP A 131 -23.55 -5.70 0.66
N GLN A 132 -23.53 -5.55 -0.67
CA GLN A 132 -22.86 -6.49 -1.55
C GLN A 132 -21.34 -6.47 -1.37
N CYS A 133 -20.75 -5.27 -1.26
CA CYS A 133 -19.33 -5.11 -0.99
C CYS A 133 -18.91 -5.75 0.35
N LEU A 134 -19.70 -5.57 1.40
CA LEU A 134 -19.45 -6.14 2.73
C LEU A 134 -19.51 -7.67 2.68
N ARG A 135 -20.59 -8.24 2.11
CA ARG A 135 -20.72 -9.70 1.99
C ARG A 135 -19.59 -10.32 1.15
N ALA A 136 -19.20 -9.66 0.06
CA ALA A 136 -18.07 -10.11 -0.75
C ALA A 136 -16.73 -10.02 0.00
N PHE A 137 -16.55 -9.01 0.84
CA PHE A 137 -15.40 -8.90 1.74
C PHE A 137 -15.37 -10.02 2.78
N GLU A 138 -16.48 -10.23 3.48
CA GLU A 138 -16.65 -11.30 4.46
C GLU A 138 -16.42 -12.69 3.85
N ALA A 139 -16.87 -12.91 2.61
CA ALA A 139 -16.62 -14.17 1.89
C ALA A 139 -15.11 -14.43 1.69
N VAL A 140 -14.33 -13.40 1.37
CA VAL A 140 -12.87 -13.51 1.23
C VAL A 140 -12.23 -13.83 2.57
N VAL A 141 -12.61 -13.13 3.64
CA VAL A 141 -12.08 -13.38 4.99
C VAL A 141 -12.42 -14.80 5.46
N ALA A 142 -13.69 -15.20 5.36
CA ALA A 142 -14.15 -16.54 5.75
C ALA A 142 -13.46 -17.65 4.95
N PHE A 143 -13.22 -17.44 3.66
CA PHE A 143 -12.45 -18.38 2.85
C PHE A 143 -11.03 -18.54 3.36
N ARG A 144 -10.36 -17.44 3.72
CA ARG A 144 -8.97 -17.45 4.19
C ARG A 144 -8.81 -18.13 5.54
N GLU A 145 -9.76 -17.88 6.44
CA GLU A 145 -9.84 -18.55 7.74
C GLU A 145 -10.07 -20.05 7.59
N GLN A 146 -10.88 -20.46 6.61
CA GLN A 146 -11.14 -21.88 6.33
C GLN A 146 -9.95 -22.57 5.63
N ASP A 147 -9.38 -21.95 4.60
CA ASP A 147 -8.37 -22.56 3.73
C ASP A 147 -6.98 -22.56 4.37
N THR A 148 -6.66 -21.50 5.10
CA THR A 148 -5.33 -21.23 5.64
C THR A 148 -5.41 -20.61 7.05
N PRO A 149 -6.00 -21.33 8.02
CA PRO A 149 -6.29 -20.79 9.36
C PRO A 149 -5.05 -20.31 10.11
N GLY A 150 -3.88 -20.90 9.86
CA GLY A 150 -2.62 -20.56 10.51
C GLY A 150 -1.84 -19.39 9.90
N THR A 151 -2.38 -18.71 8.88
CA THR A 151 -1.74 -17.54 8.25
C THR A 151 -2.08 -16.25 8.97
N GLN A 152 -1.11 -15.35 9.12
CA GLN A 152 -1.35 -14.00 9.62
C GLN A 152 -1.60 -13.07 8.43
N SER A 153 -2.78 -12.45 8.36
CA SER A 153 -3.20 -11.68 7.19
C SER A 153 -3.95 -10.40 7.57
N LYS A 154 -3.72 -9.32 6.82
CA LYS A 154 -4.57 -8.13 6.82
C LYS A 154 -5.35 -8.08 5.51
N PHE A 155 -6.66 -7.87 5.61
CA PHE A 155 -7.58 -7.69 4.50
C PHE A 155 -8.02 -6.24 4.41
N VAL A 156 -8.07 -5.70 3.19
CA VAL A 156 -8.51 -4.34 2.91
C VAL A 156 -9.36 -4.35 1.64
N ALA A 157 -10.65 -4.06 1.78
CA ALA A 157 -11.56 -3.88 0.66
C ALA A 157 -11.42 -2.48 0.06
N HIS A 158 -11.21 -2.40 -1.25
CA HIS A 158 -11.19 -1.16 -2.00
C HIS A 158 -12.42 -1.04 -2.89
N GLY A 159 -13.12 0.09 -2.76
CA GLY A 159 -14.17 0.53 -3.65
C GLY A 159 -13.66 1.65 -4.53
N ASP A 160 -13.36 1.37 -5.78
CA ASP A 160 -13.05 2.42 -6.75
C ASP A 160 -14.35 3.00 -7.29
N ALA A 161 -15.30 3.50 -6.47
CA ALA A 161 -16.69 3.82 -6.87
C ALA A 161 -16.83 4.62 -8.18
N LEU A 162 -15.94 5.60 -8.41
CA LEU A 162 -15.89 6.34 -9.68
C LEU A 162 -14.89 5.73 -10.68
N GLY A 163 -13.92 4.93 -10.27
CA GLY A 163 -12.81 4.51 -11.13
C GLY A 163 -11.90 5.69 -11.48
N SER A 164 -10.83 5.45 -12.26
CA SER A 164 -10.02 6.57 -12.77
C SER A 164 -10.87 7.48 -13.67
N LYS A 165 -10.56 8.77 -13.80
CA LYS A 165 -11.24 9.68 -14.76
C LYS A 165 -11.38 9.07 -16.17
N ALA A 166 -10.35 8.38 -16.63
CA ALA A 166 -10.35 7.68 -17.91
C ALA A 166 -11.29 6.44 -17.95
N ALA A 167 -11.57 5.82 -16.81
CA ALA A 167 -12.55 4.73 -16.67
C ALA A 167 -13.99 5.28 -16.65
N ILE A 168 -14.23 6.39 -15.94
CA ILE A 168 -15.51 7.13 -15.97
C ILE A 168 -15.87 7.52 -17.40
N GLU A 169 -14.93 8.16 -18.10
CA GLU A 169 -15.11 8.64 -19.47
C GLU A 169 -15.36 7.50 -20.48
N ARG A 170 -15.00 6.25 -20.14
CA ARG A 170 -15.24 5.05 -20.94
C ARG A 170 -16.48 4.24 -20.49
N GLY A 171 -17.22 4.70 -19.48
CA GLY A 171 -18.35 3.96 -18.90
C GLY A 171 -17.94 2.76 -18.05
N GLU A 172 -16.68 2.67 -17.66
CA GLU A 172 -16.06 1.59 -16.85
C GLU A 172 -16.13 1.93 -15.35
N GLY A 173 -17.30 2.39 -14.88
CA GLY A 173 -17.57 2.73 -13.47
C GLY A 173 -17.16 1.63 -12.47
N GLY A 174 -17.12 1.99 -11.19
CA GLY A 174 -16.18 1.47 -10.19
C GLY A 174 -15.89 -0.03 -10.06
N LYS A 175 -14.73 -0.37 -9.48
CA LYS A 175 -14.31 -1.77 -9.25
C LYS A 175 -14.19 -2.07 -7.77
N PHE A 176 -14.85 -3.14 -7.33
CA PHE A 176 -14.68 -3.70 -5.99
C PHE A 176 -13.62 -4.80 -5.99
N HIS A 177 -12.67 -4.72 -5.05
CA HIS A 177 -11.64 -5.73 -4.87
C HIS A 177 -11.13 -5.77 -3.43
N VAL A 178 -10.71 -6.94 -2.98
CA VAL A 178 -10.12 -7.16 -1.66
C VAL A 178 -8.64 -7.44 -1.81
N HIS A 179 -7.84 -6.66 -1.11
CA HIS A 179 -6.41 -6.91 -0.95
C HIS A 179 -6.16 -7.69 0.33
N GLU A 180 -5.30 -8.69 0.25
CA GLU A 180 -4.75 -9.39 1.40
C GLU A 180 -3.24 -9.15 1.45
N ALA A 181 -2.74 -8.60 2.54
CA ALA A 181 -1.33 -8.69 2.91
C ALA A 181 -1.16 -9.86 3.88
N MET A 182 -0.55 -10.96 3.42
CA MET A 182 -0.28 -12.15 4.22
C MET A 182 1.19 -12.18 4.65
N ASN A 183 1.47 -12.47 5.92
CA ASN A 183 2.83 -12.62 6.42
C ASN A 183 3.53 -13.80 5.72
N ALA A 184 4.83 -13.66 5.43
CA ALA A 184 5.62 -14.73 4.84
C ALA A 184 5.97 -15.86 5.82
N VAL A 185 5.57 -15.74 7.08
CA VAL A 185 5.80 -16.69 8.18
C VAL A 185 4.45 -17.18 8.71
N VAL A 186 4.36 -18.49 8.94
CA VAL A 186 3.20 -19.16 9.53
C VAL A 186 3.09 -18.75 10.99
N HIS A 187 1.90 -18.31 11.40
CA HIS A 187 1.63 -17.86 12.76
C HIS A 187 1.26 -19.03 13.67
N THR A 188 0.35 -19.88 13.21
CA THR A 188 -0.11 -21.05 13.97
C THR A 188 0.03 -22.30 13.11
N ASP A 189 0.33 -23.43 13.76
CA ASP A 189 0.34 -24.73 13.11
C ASP A 189 -0.95 -24.97 12.31
N MET A 190 -0.82 -25.43 11.07
CA MET A 190 -1.95 -25.77 10.22
C MET A 190 -1.58 -26.86 9.22
N GLU A 191 -2.58 -27.49 8.63
CA GLU A 191 -2.41 -28.41 7.51
C GLU A 191 -3.13 -27.85 6.29
N VAL A 192 -2.43 -27.80 5.15
CA VAL A 192 -3.00 -27.34 3.87
C VAL A 192 -2.66 -28.38 2.81
N GLU A 193 -3.70 -28.96 2.19
CA GLU A 193 -3.58 -30.01 1.16
C GLU A 193 -2.71 -31.21 1.58
N GLY A 194 -2.89 -31.73 2.80
CA GLY A 194 -2.12 -32.89 3.30
C GLY A 194 -0.69 -32.54 3.74
N ARG A 195 -0.33 -31.26 3.72
CA ARG A 195 0.99 -30.79 4.14
C ARG A 195 0.89 -30.00 5.43
N GLU A 196 1.61 -30.45 6.45
CA GLU A 196 1.77 -29.70 7.69
C GLU A 196 2.68 -28.48 7.52
N PHE A 197 2.27 -27.38 8.14
CA PHE A 197 3.00 -26.15 8.29
C PHE A 197 3.09 -25.81 9.77
N LYS A 198 4.31 -25.59 10.25
CA LYS A 198 4.57 -25.25 11.66
C LYS A 198 4.70 -23.75 11.88
N ALA A 199 4.31 -23.25 13.04
CA ALA A 199 4.56 -21.87 13.45
C ALA A 199 6.04 -21.51 13.27
N GLY A 200 6.32 -20.30 12.75
CA GLY A 200 7.67 -19.85 12.41
C GLY A 200 8.23 -20.38 11.09
N GLN A 201 7.58 -21.38 10.46
CA GLN A 201 7.95 -21.82 9.12
C GLN A 201 7.56 -20.76 8.09
N ARG A 202 8.36 -20.65 7.02
CA ARG A 202 7.99 -19.80 5.89
C ARG A 202 6.88 -20.46 5.06
N VAL A 203 5.87 -19.67 4.70
CA VAL A 203 4.80 -20.11 3.80
C VAL A 203 5.36 -20.45 2.41
N ALA A 204 4.86 -21.51 1.80
CA ALA A 204 5.29 -21.98 0.49
C ALA A 204 4.30 -22.99 -0.11
N GLY A 205 4.44 -23.28 -1.40
CA GLY A 205 3.71 -24.37 -2.05
C GLY A 205 2.21 -24.12 -2.04
N PRO A 206 1.37 -25.02 -1.49
CA PRO A 206 -0.09 -24.89 -1.47
C PRO A 206 -0.63 -23.53 -0.99
N ILE A 207 0.07 -22.86 -0.07
CA ILE A 207 -0.33 -21.55 0.48
C ILE A 207 -0.05 -20.42 -0.52
N THR A 208 1.01 -20.50 -1.32
CA THR A 208 1.46 -19.42 -2.23
C THR A 208 1.24 -19.72 -3.72
N HIS A 209 0.70 -20.89 -4.04
CA HIS A 209 0.45 -21.32 -5.42
C HIS A 209 -0.91 -20.82 -5.92
N VAL A 210 -0.89 -19.74 -6.71
CA VAL A 210 -2.11 -19.02 -7.16
C VAL A 210 -3.15 -19.91 -7.86
N ASP A 211 -2.72 -20.89 -8.66
CA ASP A 211 -3.65 -21.80 -9.35
C ASP A 211 -4.38 -22.70 -8.34
N GLY A 212 -3.65 -23.21 -7.34
CA GLY A 212 -4.25 -24.06 -6.30
C GLY A 212 -5.21 -23.25 -5.45
N TYR A 213 -4.80 -22.04 -5.10
CA TYR A 213 -5.58 -21.09 -4.34
C TYR A 213 -6.88 -20.71 -5.08
N ARG A 214 -6.82 -20.51 -6.40
CA ARG A 214 -8.00 -20.22 -7.22
C ARG A 214 -8.95 -21.42 -7.27
N ALA A 215 -8.43 -22.63 -7.46
CA ALA A 215 -9.25 -23.83 -7.46
C ALA A 215 -10.00 -24.03 -6.12
N ARG A 216 -9.36 -23.68 -4.99
CA ARG A 216 -9.99 -23.74 -3.67
C ARG A 216 -11.02 -22.63 -3.46
N TRP A 217 -10.76 -21.43 -3.97
CA TRP A 217 -11.76 -20.35 -4.00
C TRP A 217 -12.99 -20.72 -4.83
N ASP A 218 -12.80 -21.26 -6.04
CA ASP A 218 -13.90 -21.72 -6.91
C ASP A 218 -14.77 -22.75 -6.17
N ARG A 219 -14.15 -23.70 -5.46
CA ARG A 219 -14.84 -24.69 -4.60
C ARG A 219 -15.55 -24.04 -3.42
N PHE A 220 -14.94 -23.06 -2.78
CA PHE A 220 -15.57 -22.31 -1.68
C PHE A 220 -16.83 -21.60 -2.18
N LEU A 221 -16.77 -20.93 -3.33
CA LEU A 221 -17.94 -20.30 -3.94
C LEU A 221 -19.04 -21.29 -4.30
N GLU A 222 -18.68 -22.45 -4.85
CA GLU A 222 -19.64 -23.52 -5.17
C GLU A 222 -20.37 -24.07 -3.93
N THR A 223 -19.67 -24.16 -2.81
CA THR A 223 -20.20 -24.81 -1.59
C THR A 223 -20.82 -23.83 -0.60
N ARG A 224 -20.21 -22.66 -0.42
CA ARG A 224 -20.56 -21.66 0.62
C ARG A 224 -20.76 -20.25 0.08
N GLY A 225 -20.49 -19.98 -1.20
CA GLY A 225 -20.68 -18.64 -1.77
C GLY A 225 -22.08 -18.08 -1.55
N HIS A 226 -23.10 -18.95 -1.57
CA HIS A 226 -24.49 -18.60 -1.34
C HIS A 226 -24.76 -17.97 0.04
N GLU A 227 -23.97 -18.32 1.07
CA GLU A 227 -24.06 -17.73 2.42
C GLU A 227 -23.77 -16.22 2.39
N PHE A 228 -22.98 -15.78 1.41
CA PHE A 228 -22.55 -14.40 1.20
C PHE A 228 -23.25 -13.73 0.00
N GLY A 229 -24.32 -14.35 -0.52
CA GLY A 229 -25.00 -13.85 -1.72
C GLY A 229 -24.16 -13.95 -3.00
N LEU A 230 -23.09 -14.75 -3.01
CA LEU A 230 -22.26 -15.03 -4.17
C LEU A 230 -22.67 -16.34 -4.84
N GLY A 231 -22.57 -16.38 -6.16
CA GLY A 231 -22.81 -17.60 -6.95
C GLY A 231 -21.52 -18.38 -7.23
N PRO A 232 -21.63 -19.61 -7.77
CA PRO A 232 -20.48 -20.34 -8.27
C PRO A 232 -19.78 -19.57 -9.41
N GLN A 233 -18.47 -19.80 -9.53
CA GLN A 233 -17.64 -19.19 -10.55
C GLN A 233 -18.15 -19.53 -11.96
N ASP A 234 -18.33 -18.49 -12.79
CA ASP A 234 -18.76 -18.60 -14.17
C ASP A 234 -17.61 -19.07 -15.04
N ARG A 235 -17.65 -20.37 -15.36
CA ARG A 235 -16.64 -21.05 -16.16
C ARG A 235 -16.61 -20.61 -17.63
N THR A 236 -17.62 -19.89 -18.10
CA THR A 236 -17.62 -19.29 -19.45
C THR A 236 -16.75 -18.03 -19.52
N VAL A 237 -16.59 -17.33 -18.39
CA VAL A 237 -15.76 -16.12 -18.28
C VAL A 237 -14.36 -16.49 -17.79
N LEU A 238 -14.28 -17.36 -16.79
CA LEU A 238 -13.03 -17.76 -16.14
C LEU A 238 -12.96 -19.29 -16.06
N PRO A 239 -12.26 -19.94 -17.02
CA PRO A 239 -12.20 -21.39 -17.10
C PRO A 239 -11.62 -22.04 -15.84
N GLU A 240 -12.07 -23.26 -15.55
CA GLU A 240 -11.62 -24.05 -14.40
C GLU A 240 -10.11 -24.27 -14.42
N VAL A 241 -9.44 -24.10 -13.28
CA VAL A 241 -8.00 -24.30 -13.17
C VAL A 241 -7.61 -25.71 -13.59
N GLY A 242 -6.64 -25.81 -14.50
CA GLY A 242 -6.16 -27.09 -15.02
C GLY A 242 -6.96 -27.63 -16.21
N SER A 243 -8.06 -26.99 -16.59
CA SER A 243 -8.75 -27.28 -17.86
C SER A 243 -7.88 -26.93 -19.08
N PRO A 244 -8.07 -27.59 -20.24
CA PRO A 244 -7.45 -27.18 -21.51
C PRO A 244 -7.67 -25.70 -21.83
N GLU A 245 -8.87 -25.19 -21.59
CA GLU A 245 -9.28 -23.80 -21.78
C GLU A 245 -8.48 -22.85 -20.88
N TYR A 246 -8.25 -23.22 -19.61
CA TYR A 246 -7.39 -22.47 -18.70
C TYR A 246 -5.94 -22.40 -19.19
N GLY A 247 -5.40 -23.51 -19.70
CA GLY A 247 -4.07 -23.57 -20.31
C GLY A 247 -3.91 -22.64 -21.52
N ALA A 248 -4.98 -22.47 -22.30
CA ALA A 248 -5.02 -21.54 -23.43
C ALA A 248 -5.03 -20.06 -22.98
N VAL A 249 -5.77 -19.74 -21.90
CA VAL A 249 -5.95 -18.36 -21.40
C VAL A 249 -4.80 -17.87 -20.49
N ARG A 250 -4.16 -18.76 -19.71
CA ARG A 250 -3.05 -18.44 -18.77
C ARG A 250 -1.88 -17.70 -19.42
N ASN A 251 -1.74 -17.78 -20.73
CA ASN A 251 -0.57 -17.29 -21.45
C ASN A 251 -0.60 -15.79 -21.81
N THR A 252 -1.66 -15.04 -21.48
CA THR A 252 -1.81 -13.68 -22.05
C THR A 252 -2.58 -12.65 -21.21
N ASN A 253 -2.15 -12.38 -19.96
CA ASN A 253 -2.65 -11.22 -19.19
C ASN A 253 -2.67 -9.90 -20.00
N LYS A 254 -1.74 -9.72 -20.95
CA LYS A 254 -1.71 -8.56 -21.86
C LYS A 254 -2.94 -8.49 -22.78
N ASP A 255 -3.45 -9.63 -23.24
CA ASP A 255 -4.61 -9.68 -24.14
C ASP A 255 -5.91 -9.43 -23.40
N PHE A 256 -6.03 -9.96 -22.17
CA PHE A 256 -7.15 -9.68 -21.28
C PHE A 256 -7.29 -8.16 -21.09
N TRP A 257 -6.19 -7.47 -20.74
CA TRP A 257 -6.21 -6.02 -20.56
C TRP A 257 -6.33 -5.22 -21.86
N ALA A 258 -5.92 -5.75 -23.02
CA ALA A 258 -6.17 -5.11 -24.31
C ALA A 258 -7.66 -5.17 -24.67
N ARG A 259 -8.31 -6.32 -24.43
CA ARG A 259 -9.75 -6.50 -24.63
C ARG A 259 -10.58 -5.58 -23.73
N GLU A 260 -10.17 -5.44 -22.46
CA GLU A 260 -10.79 -4.51 -21.50
C GLU A 260 -10.62 -3.03 -21.89
N ARG A 261 -9.60 -2.67 -22.69
CA ARG A 261 -9.39 -1.29 -23.20
C ARG A 261 -10.11 -1.00 -24.54
N GLY A 262 -10.92 -1.93 -25.05
CA GLY A 262 -11.52 -1.84 -26.38
C GLY A 262 -10.50 -1.98 -27.53
N GLU A 263 -9.27 -2.40 -27.23
CA GLU A 263 -8.22 -2.64 -28.21
C GLU A 263 -8.29 -4.09 -28.70
N LEU A 264 -8.05 -4.32 -29.99
CA LEU A 264 -7.79 -5.68 -30.45
C LEU A 264 -6.44 -6.15 -29.90
N SER A 265 -6.46 -7.19 -29.07
CA SER A 265 -5.23 -7.84 -28.63
C SER A 265 -4.45 -8.41 -29.82
N ASP A 266 -3.13 -8.54 -29.70
CA ASP A 266 -2.30 -9.14 -30.77
C ASP A 266 -2.81 -10.56 -31.12
N HIS A 267 -3.31 -11.32 -30.14
CA HIS A 267 -3.84 -12.66 -30.36
C HIS A 267 -5.23 -12.61 -31.03
N ASP A 268 -6.08 -11.64 -30.69
CA ASP A 268 -7.35 -11.45 -31.40
C ASP A 268 -7.15 -10.93 -32.82
N ARG A 269 -6.11 -10.12 -33.04
CA ARG A 269 -5.70 -9.67 -34.36
C ARG A 269 -5.25 -10.86 -35.21
N ALA A 270 -4.39 -11.72 -34.67
CA ALA A 270 -3.98 -12.95 -35.35
C ALA A 270 -5.17 -13.91 -35.61
N ARG A 271 -6.09 -14.08 -34.65
CA ARG A 271 -7.30 -14.90 -34.84
C ARG A 271 -8.24 -14.31 -35.89
N ARG A 272 -8.47 -12.99 -35.87
CA ARG A 272 -9.29 -12.28 -36.86
C ARG A 272 -8.70 -12.43 -38.26
N GLY A 273 -7.39 -12.22 -38.40
CA GLY A 273 -6.69 -12.44 -39.65
C GLY A 273 -6.85 -13.88 -40.14
N MET A 274 -6.72 -14.86 -39.25
CA MET A 274 -6.91 -16.27 -39.58
C MET A 274 -8.34 -16.61 -40.01
N GLU A 275 -9.36 -16.15 -39.30
CA GLU A 275 -10.76 -16.39 -39.72
C GLU A 275 -11.10 -15.67 -41.04
N THR A 276 -10.51 -14.50 -41.28
CA THR A 276 -10.65 -13.77 -42.56
C THR A 276 -9.96 -14.53 -43.69
N ALA A 277 -8.75 -15.06 -43.45
CA ALA A 277 -8.04 -15.89 -44.42
C ALA A 277 -8.80 -17.19 -44.71
N PHE A 278 -9.34 -17.86 -43.70
CA PHE A 278 -10.18 -19.04 -43.91
C PHE A 278 -11.45 -18.73 -44.70
N ALA A 279 -12.09 -17.59 -44.44
CA ALA A 279 -13.25 -17.17 -45.22
C ALA A 279 -12.89 -16.96 -46.70
N ALA A 280 -11.76 -16.32 -47.00
CA ALA A 280 -11.28 -16.13 -48.37
C ALA A 280 -10.98 -17.48 -49.06
N LEU A 281 -10.35 -18.42 -48.35
CA LEU A 281 -10.12 -19.77 -48.88
C LEU A 281 -11.43 -20.55 -49.13
N ALA A 282 -12.46 -20.28 -48.33
CA ALA A 282 -13.78 -20.90 -48.46
C ALA A 282 -14.62 -20.35 -49.63
N GLU A 283 -14.17 -19.29 -50.32
CA GLU A 283 -14.84 -18.78 -51.53
C GLU A 283 -14.69 -19.71 -52.73
N ASP A 284 -13.60 -20.51 -52.80
CA ASP A 284 -13.40 -21.56 -53.81
C ASP A 284 -12.97 -22.90 -53.18
N PRO A 285 -13.93 -23.65 -52.59
CA PRO A 285 -13.68 -24.96 -51.98
C PRO A 285 -13.04 -25.97 -52.92
N GLN A 286 -13.44 -25.98 -54.21
CA GLN A 286 -12.98 -26.97 -55.18
C GLN A 286 -11.56 -26.69 -55.65
N GLY A 287 -11.23 -25.43 -55.92
CA GLY A 287 -9.86 -25.00 -56.19
C GLY A 287 -8.93 -25.26 -55.01
N PHE A 288 -9.41 -25.04 -53.79
CA PHE A 288 -8.65 -25.31 -52.56
C PHE A 288 -8.44 -26.82 -52.31
N ALA A 289 -9.46 -27.65 -52.59
CA ALA A 289 -9.38 -29.10 -52.42
C ALA A 289 -8.30 -29.75 -53.30
N GLY A 290 -8.05 -29.18 -54.49
CA GLY A 290 -7.03 -29.67 -55.43
C GLY A 290 -5.57 -29.44 -55.02
N LEU A 291 -5.32 -28.65 -53.96
CA LEU A 291 -3.98 -28.31 -53.48
C LEU A 291 -3.42 -29.38 -52.54
N THR A 292 -2.09 -29.58 -52.58
CA THR A 292 -1.36 -30.39 -51.59
C THR A 292 -1.35 -29.72 -50.21
N PRO A 293 -1.09 -30.46 -49.11
CA PRO A 293 -1.06 -29.87 -47.76
C PRO A 293 -0.10 -28.68 -47.61
N ASP A 294 1.07 -28.73 -48.26
CA ASP A 294 2.06 -27.65 -48.21
C ASP A 294 1.59 -26.44 -49.04
N GLU A 295 0.97 -26.66 -50.21
CA GLU A 295 0.37 -25.59 -51.02
C GLU A 295 -0.83 -24.93 -50.32
N ARG A 296 -1.68 -25.71 -49.63
CA ARG A 296 -2.78 -25.18 -48.80
C ARG A 296 -2.25 -24.30 -47.68
N LEU A 297 -1.16 -24.71 -47.03
CA LEU A 297 -0.54 -23.94 -45.96
C LEU A 297 0.12 -22.65 -46.48
N GLN A 298 0.77 -22.70 -47.64
CA GLN A 298 1.33 -21.51 -48.28
C GLN A 298 0.23 -20.54 -48.72
N ARG A 299 -0.86 -21.07 -49.30
CA ARG A 299 -2.02 -20.26 -49.70
C ARG A 299 -2.68 -19.59 -48.49
N LEU A 300 -2.77 -20.29 -47.35
CA LEU A 300 -3.23 -19.70 -46.09
C LEU A 300 -2.31 -18.56 -45.59
N ASP A 301 -0.98 -18.70 -45.70
CA ASP A 301 -0.06 -17.62 -45.34
C ASP A 301 -0.24 -16.39 -46.24
N ASP A 302 -0.42 -16.60 -47.54
CA ASP A 302 -0.65 -15.52 -48.51
C ASP A 302 -1.93 -14.73 -48.19
N GLU A 303 -3.04 -15.43 -47.94
CA GLU A 303 -4.31 -14.81 -47.54
C GLU A 303 -4.20 -14.13 -46.17
N LEU A 304 -3.49 -14.74 -45.22
CA LEU A 304 -3.27 -14.15 -43.90
C LEU A 304 -2.46 -12.85 -43.99
N ARG A 305 -1.40 -12.82 -44.80
CA ARG A 305 -0.60 -11.59 -45.05
C ARG A 305 -1.44 -10.49 -45.68
N ALA A 306 -2.34 -10.84 -46.60
CA ALA A 306 -3.22 -9.88 -47.25
C ALA A 306 -4.15 -9.14 -46.27
N THR A 307 -4.48 -9.75 -45.12
CA THR A 307 -5.26 -9.08 -44.07
C THR A 307 -4.50 -7.96 -43.34
N GLY A 308 -3.16 -7.98 -43.39
CA GLY A 308 -2.30 -7.07 -42.61
C GLY A 308 -2.33 -7.29 -41.09
N ASP A 309 -3.00 -8.36 -40.62
CA ASP A 309 -3.18 -8.63 -39.19
C ASP A 309 -2.12 -9.58 -38.62
N ALA A 310 -1.64 -10.54 -39.41
CA ALA A 310 -0.57 -11.45 -39.04
C ALA A 310 0.11 -12.07 -40.29
N GLU A 311 1.18 -12.82 -40.07
CA GLU A 311 1.82 -13.72 -41.04
C GLU A 311 2.22 -15.03 -40.35
N LEU A 312 2.34 -16.12 -41.11
CA LEU A 312 2.81 -17.40 -40.62
C LEU A 312 4.32 -17.52 -40.74
N LYS A 313 4.96 -17.95 -39.65
CA LYS A 313 6.31 -18.50 -39.71
C LYS A 313 6.20 -20.00 -39.94
N ILE A 314 6.44 -20.43 -41.17
CA ILE A 314 6.41 -21.84 -41.56
C ILE A 314 7.78 -22.49 -41.29
N ARG A 315 7.76 -23.75 -40.86
CA ARG A 315 8.95 -24.59 -40.69
C ARG A 315 8.77 -25.87 -41.49
N SER A 316 9.67 -26.11 -42.43
CA SER A 316 9.74 -27.37 -43.17
C SER A 316 10.30 -28.50 -42.30
N THR A 317 9.65 -29.66 -42.37
CA THR A 317 10.04 -30.87 -41.66
C THR A 317 9.99 -32.07 -42.60
N GLN A 318 10.56 -33.22 -42.19
CA GLN A 318 10.44 -34.47 -42.95
C GLN A 318 8.99 -34.95 -43.13
N ARG A 319 8.03 -34.36 -42.41
CA ARG A 319 6.59 -34.68 -42.47
C ARG A 319 5.77 -33.55 -43.11
N GLY A 320 6.39 -32.74 -43.96
CA GLY A 320 5.79 -31.56 -44.58
C GLY A 320 5.97 -30.27 -43.78
N ASP A 321 5.43 -29.19 -44.32
CA ASP A 321 5.48 -27.86 -43.75
C ASP A 321 4.50 -27.71 -42.60
N ARG A 322 4.91 -26.94 -41.57
CA ARG A 322 4.12 -26.73 -40.36
C ARG A 322 4.23 -25.30 -39.86
N ILE A 323 3.14 -24.82 -39.26
CA ILE A 323 3.10 -23.55 -38.55
C ILE A 323 4.00 -23.66 -37.32
N ARG A 324 5.06 -22.85 -37.27
CA ARG A 324 5.91 -22.67 -36.10
C ARG A 324 5.33 -21.61 -35.16
N SER A 325 4.90 -20.49 -35.71
CA SER A 325 4.38 -19.34 -34.95
C SER A 325 3.70 -18.34 -35.88
N PHE A 326 2.94 -17.42 -35.31
CA PHE A 326 2.30 -16.28 -35.95
C PHE A 326 3.10 -15.00 -35.63
N VAL A 327 3.40 -14.19 -36.63
CA VAL A 327 4.04 -12.89 -36.43
C VAL A 327 2.97 -11.82 -36.62
N VAL A 328 2.86 -10.91 -35.65
CA VAL A 328 1.93 -9.78 -35.69
C VAL A 328 2.76 -8.52 -35.91
N PRO A 329 2.40 -7.64 -36.87
CA PRO A 329 3.14 -6.41 -37.13
C PRO A 329 3.35 -5.57 -35.87
N GLY A 330 4.59 -5.13 -35.63
CA GLY A 330 4.95 -4.34 -34.45
C GLY A 330 5.25 -5.16 -33.18
N ARG A 331 5.10 -6.49 -33.20
CA ARG A 331 5.40 -7.35 -32.05
C ARG A 331 6.81 -7.94 -32.12
N ALA A 332 7.60 -7.76 -31.05
CA ALA A 332 8.99 -8.22 -30.99
C ALA A 332 9.16 -9.76 -30.97
N GLN A 333 8.16 -10.50 -30.46
CA GLN A 333 8.23 -11.96 -30.34
C GLN A 333 7.00 -12.63 -30.98
N PRO A 334 7.19 -13.62 -31.86
CA PRO A 334 6.09 -14.36 -32.48
C PRO A 334 5.20 -15.08 -31.46
N ILE A 335 3.93 -15.27 -31.82
CA ILE A 335 2.92 -15.98 -31.04
C ILE A 335 2.94 -17.47 -31.42
N GLY A 336 3.11 -18.36 -30.45
CA GLY A 336 2.99 -19.81 -30.72
C GLY A 336 1.56 -20.20 -31.05
N SER A 337 1.36 -21.16 -31.95
CA SER A 337 0.03 -21.57 -32.42
C SER A 337 -0.90 -22.08 -31.33
N SER A 338 -0.37 -22.81 -30.33
CA SER A 338 -1.11 -23.25 -29.15
C SER A 338 -1.65 -22.10 -28.29
N LYS A 339 -1.08 -20.89 -28.41
CA LYS A 339 -1.54 -19.71 -27.65
C LYS A 339 -2.75 -19.03 -28.27
N LEU A 340 -3.09 -19.35 -29.53
CA LEU A 340 -4.27 -18.81 -30.19
C LEU A 340 -5.52 -19.67 -29.96
N GLY A 341 -5.35 -20.91 -29.48
CA GLY A 341 -6.42 -21.89 -29.28
C GLY A 341 -6.35 -23.02 -30.29
N ASP A 342 -6.99 -24.15 -29.98
CA ASP A 342 -6.81 -25.42 -30.70
C ASP A 342 -7.13 -25.33 -32.20
N ARG A 343 -8.14 -24.54 -32.57
CA ARG A 343 -8.53 -24.25 -33.97
C ARG A 343 -7.38 -23.71 -34.82
N TYR A 344 -6.40 -23.02 -34.22
CA TYR A 344 -5.29 -22.37 -34.91
C TYR A 344 -3.96 -23.13 -34.77
N THR A 345 -3.98 -24.33 -34.18
CA THR A 345 -2.83 -25.25 -34.17
C THR A 345 -2.67 -25.93 -35.52
N ASN A 346 -1.52 -26.58 -35.77
CA ASN A 346 -1.35 -27.38 -37.00
C ASN A 346 -2.47 -28.41 -37.21
N LYS A 347 -2.97 -29.01 -36.12
CA LYS A 347 -4.07 -29.98 -36.19
C LYS A 347 -5.39 -29.28 -36.49
N GLY A 348 -5.73 -28.22 -35.76
CA GLY A 348 -6.97 -27.46 -35.97
C GLY A 348 -7.05 -26.80 -37.35
N VAL A 349 -5.93 -26.29 -37.87
CA VAL A 349 -5.83 -25.73 -39.22
C VAL A 349 -6.04 -26.82 -40.28
N ALA A 350 -5.48 -28.02 -40.09
CA ALA A 350 -5.76 -29.15 -40.97
C ALA A 350 -7.25 -29.54 -40.94
N GLU A 351 -7.88 -29.53 -39.77
CA GLU A 351 -9.34 -29.75 -39.65
C GLU A 351 -10.14 -28.65 -40.37
N GLN A 352 -9.72 -27.38 -40.29
CA GLN A 352 -10.36 -26.30 -41.04
C GLN A 352 -10.16 -26.46 -42.56
N PHE A 353 -8.99 -26.91 -43.00
CA PHE A 353 -8.75 -27.18 -44.42
C PHE A 353 -9.66 -28.26 -44.97
N GLU A 354 -9.92 -29.32 -44.21
CA GLU A 354 -10.86 -30.36 -44.61
C GLU A 354 -12.29 -29.83 -44.69
N LEU A 355 -12.72 -29.01 -43.72
CA LEU A 355 -14.03 -28.36 -43.76
C LEU A 355 -14.16 -27.40 -44.95
N ILE A 356 -13.10 -26.64 -45.27
CA ILE A 356 -13.08 -25.73 -46.42
C ILE A 356 -13.14 -26.53 -47.72
N ALA A 357 -12.33 -27.57 -47.87
CA ALA A 357 -12.31 -28.42 -49.06
C ALA A 357 -13.66 -29.14 -49.30
N GLN A 358 -14.41 -29.42 -48.22
CA GLN A 358 -15.74 -30.01 -48.29
C GLN A 358 -16.85 -28.98 -48.53
N GLY A 359 -16.55 -27.67 -48.44
CA GLY A 359 -17.54 -26.60 -48.53
C GLY A 359 -18.40 -26.42 -47.28
N ASP A 360 -18.05 -27.09 -46.19
CA ASP A 360 -18.80 -27.12 -44.92
C ASP A 360 -18.22 -26.16 -43.86
N TRP A 361 -17.18 -25.41 -44.22
CA TRP A 361 -16.56 -24.46 -43.31
C TRP A 361 -17.52 -23.36 -42.89
N LYS A 362 -17.51 -23.06 -41.59
CA LYS A 362 -18.31 -21.98 -41.00
C LYS A 362 -17.41 -21.02 -40.21
N PRO A 363 -17.69 -19.71 -40.29
CA PRO A 363 -16.98 -18.73 -39.48
C PRO A 363 -17.26 -19.00 -38.00
N LEU A 364 -16.26 -18.73 -37.16
CA LEU A 364 -16.45 -18.80 -35.72
C LEU A 364 -17.32 -17.63 -35.23
N GLU A 365 -18.59 -17.91 -34.90
CA GLU A 365 -19.47 -16.91 -34.26
C GLU A 365 -19.01 -16.62 -32.83
N ARG A 366 -18.49 -15.40 -32.60
CA ARG A 366 -18.27 -14.88 -31.24
C ARG A 366 -19.59 -14.32 -30.71
N ARG A 367 -20.08 -14.84 -29.57
CA ARG A 367 -21.20 -14.21 -28.84
C ARG A 367 -20.77 -12.82 -28.36
N SER A 368 -21.39 -11.77 -28.90
CA SER A 368 -21.31 -10.43 -28.32
C SER A 368 -22.15 -10.39 -27.03
N VAL A 369 -21.57 -9.94 -25.93
CA VAL A 369 -22.33 -9.62 -24.71
C VAL A 369 -23.18 -8.39 -25.02
N GLY A 370 -24.51 -8.51 -24.87
CA GLY A 370 -25.46 -7.45 -25.19
C GLY A 370 -25.34 -6.23 -24.27
N PRO A 371 -26.10 -5.15 -24.54
CA PRO A 371 -26.08 -3.94 -23.72
C PRO A 371 -26.49 -4.21 -22.28
N ALA A 372 -25.99 -3.38 -21.36
CA ALA A 372 -26.31 -3.45 -19.94
C ALA A 372 -27.82 -3.38 -19.71
N LYS A 373 -28.33 -4.21 -18.79
CA LYS A 373 -29.72 -4.11 -18.33
C LYS A 373 -29.87 -2.87 -17.45
N GLU A 374 -30.92 -2.09 -17.67
CA GLU A 374 -31.33 -1.03 -16.74
C GLU A 374 -31.81 -1.63 -15.42
N ILE A 375 -31.45 -0.96 -14.32
CA ILE A 375 -31.78 -1.36 -12.95
C ILE A 375 -32.89 -0.43 -12.44
N PRO A 376 -33.97 -0.97 -11.83
CA PRO A 376 -35.01 -0.16 -11.19
C PRO A 376 -34.51 0.46 -9.88
N GLU A 377 -34.87 1.72 -9.63
CA GLU A 377 -34.59 2.40 -8.36
C GLU A 377 -35.26 1.71 -7.17
N LEU A 378 -34.59 1.73 -6.01
CA LEU A 378 -35.13 1.19 -4.77
C LEU A 378 -36.21 2.14 -4.20
N PRO A 379 -37.27 1.60 -3.56
CA PRO A 379 -38.28 2.40 -2.90
C PRO A 379 -37.69 3.26 -1.77
N GLU A 380 -38.14 4.51 -1.63
CA GLU A 380 -37.67 5.46 -0.60
C GLU A 380 -37.76 4.91 0.84
N ALA A 381 -38.77 4.08 1.12
CA ALA A 381 -38.93 3.44 2.44
C ALA A 381 -37.76 2.49 2.76
N THR A 382 -37.22 1.80 1.75
CA THR A 382 -36.05 0.94 1.92
C THR A 382 -34.79 1.77 2.15
N VAL A 383 -34.64 2.89 1.43
CA VAL A 383 -33.53 3.83 1.63
C VAL A 383 -33.54 4.41 3.05
N ALA A 384 -34.70 4.87 3.53
CA ALA A 384 -34.83 5.44 4.88
C ALA A 384 -34.50 4.41 5.98
N SER A 385 -34.95 3.16 5.83
CA SER A 385 -34.63 2.09 6.79
C SER A 385 -33.15 1.74 6.82
N LEU A 386 -32.47 1.77 5.67
CA LEU A 386 -31.03 1.53 5.59
C LEU A 386 -30.24 2.69 6.21
N GLN A 387 -30.68 3.93 5.98
CA GLN A 387 -30.09 5.13 6.59
C GLN A 387 -30.16 5.08 8.12
N GLU A 388 -31.33 4.74 8.69
CA GLU A 388 -31.52 4.63 10.14
C GLU A 388 -30.63 3.53 10.76
N ARG A 389 -30.40 2.43 10.01
CA ARG A 389 -29.53 1.34 10.45
C ARG A 389 -28.06 1.77 10.45
N ALA A 390 -27.64 2.51 9.43
CA ALA A 390 -26.29 3.08 9.34
C ALA A 390 -26.03 4.11 10.46
N ASP A 391 -27.00 4.99 10.74
CA ASP A 391 -26.87 6.00 11.80
C ASP A 391 -26.73 5.37 13.19
N ARG A 392 -27.41 4.24 13.43
CA ARG A 392 -27.32 3.47 14.67
C ARG A 392 -25.94 2.82 14.84
N MET A 393 -25.43 2.19 13.80
CA MET A 393 -24.08 1.61 13.80
C MET A 393 -23.02 2.69 14.08
N ALA A 394 -23.14 3.86 13.45
CA ALA A 394 -22.23 4.98 13.69
C ALA A 394 -22.34 5.57 15.11
N LEU A 395 -23.49 5.45 15.78
CA LEU A 395 -23.64 5.82 17.18
C LEU A 395 -22.96 4.81 18.10
N ASP A 396 -23.17 3.52 17.87
CA ASP A 396 -22.59 2.44 18.66
C ASP A 396 -21.05 2.45 18.57
N GLU A 397 -20.49 2.68 17.38
CA GLU A 397 -19.03 2.83 17.17
C GLU A 397 -18.44 4.02 17.95
N ARG A 398 -19.14 5.16 17.98
CA ARG A 398 -18.70 6.32 18.75
C ARG A 398 -18.68 6.04 20.25
N GLN A 399 -19.70 5.36 20.76
CA GLN A 399 -19.78 5.00 22.18
C GLN A 399 -18.65 4.03 22.58
N GLU A 400 -18.31 3.08 21.72
CA GLU A 400 -17.17 2.17 21.94
C GLU A 400 -15.83 2.90 21.92
N ALA A 401 -15.62 3.81 20.96
CA ALA A 401 -14.38 4.59 20.89
C ALA A 401 -14.20 5.49 22.12
N GLU A 402 -15.29 6.09 22.63
CA GLU A 402 -15.26 6.87 23.88
C GLU A 402 -14.97 6.00 25.11
N LEU A 403 -15.51 4.78 25.16
CA LEU A 403 -15.24 3.84 26.25
C LEU A 403 -13.75 3.44 26.27
N ASP A 404 -13.19 3.13 25.10
CA ASP A 404 -11.79 2.74 24.98
C ASP A 404 -10.84 3.89 25.33
N ALA A 405 -11.16 5.12 24.90
CA ALA A 405 -10.41 6.31 25.30
C ALA A 405 -10.45 6.53 26.81
N TRP A 406 -11.63 6.40 27.43
CA TRP A 406 -11.78 6.52 28.88
C TRP A 406 -11.01 5.44 29.64
N LEU A 407 -11.02 4.19 29.18
CA LEU A 407 -10.24 3.09 29.78
C LEU A 407 -8.73 3.35 29.70
N VAL A 408 -8.24 3.88 28.59
CA VAL A 408 -6.82 4.26 28.42
C VAL A 408 -6.43 5.37 29.39
N ASP A 409 -7.24 6.42 29.49
CA ASP A 409 -6.98 7.53 30.40
C ASP A 409 -6.99 7.04 31.87
N ARG A 410 -7.95 6.18 32.24
CA ARG A 410 -8.02 5.60 33.59
C ARG A 410 -6.83 4.70 33.91
N ALA A 411 -6.41 3.88 32.94
CA ALA A 411 -5.21 3.06 33.10
C ALA A 411 -3.96 3.93 33.28
N ALA A 412 -3.84 5.03 32.53
CA ALA A 412 -2.74 5.97 32.67
C ALA A 412 -2.72 6.68 34.03
N GLU A 413 -3.88 7.07 34.57
CA GLU A 413 -4.01 7.63 35.93
C GLU A 413 -3.56 6.64 37.02
N ASP A 414 -3.93 5.37 36.87
CA ASP A 414 -3.59 4.31 37.81
C ASP A 414 -2.15 3.77 37.58
N GLY A 415 -1.41 4.32 36.61
CA GLY A 415 -0.04 3.94 36.28
C GLY A 415 0.10 2.53 35.70
N THR A 416 -0.95 2.05 35.03
CA THR A 416 -1.09 0.68 34.52
C THR A 416 -1.52 0.68 33.06
N THR A 417 -1.65 -0.49 32.44
CA THR A 417 -2.24 -0.65 31.10
C THR A 417 -3.70 -1.07 31.18
N VAL A 418 -4.45 -0.92 30.09
CA VAL A 418 -5.86 -1.37 30.03
C VAL A 418 -5.96 -2.87 30.35
N ASP A 419 -5.06 -3.69 29.80
CA ASP A 419 -5.02 -5.14 30.05
C ASP A 419 -4.75 -5.47 31.53
N GLU A 420 -3.85 -4.73 32.17
CA GLU A 420 -3.58 -4.87 33.61
C GLU A 420 -4.75 -4.36 34.46
N LEU A 421 -5.46 -3.31 34.02
CA LEU A 421 -6.67 -2.80 34.67
C LEU A 421 -7.81 -3.82 34.61
N TRP A 422 -7.97 -4.51 33.47
CA TRP A 422 -8.89 -5.64 33.32
C TRP A 422 -8.47 -6.83 34.20
N ALA A 423 -7.19 -7.22 34.14
CA ALA A 423 -6.66 -8.34 34.92
C ALA A 423 -6.74 -8.11 36.44
N ALA A 424 -6.47 -6.89 36.91
CA ALA A 424 -6.60 -6.50 38.31
C ALA A 424 -8.03 -6.64 38.85
N ARG A 425 -9.03 -6.62 37.96
CA ARG A 425 -10.44 -6.82 38.29
C ARG A 425 -10.96 -8.21 37.91
N GLY A 426 -10.09 -9.12 37.49
CA GLY A 426 -10.43 -10.50 37.13
C GLY A 426 -11.26 -10.62 35.87
N MET A 427 -11.11 -9.68 34.93
CA MET A 427 -11.88 -9.62 33.68
C MET A 427 -11.01 -9.84 32.45
N ALA A 428 -11.62 -10.34 31.38
CA ALA A 428 -10.95 -10.73 30.14
C ALA A 428 -11.23 -9.80 28.95
N GLY A 429 -12.01 -8.73 29.14
CA GLY A 429 -12.39 -7.78 28.09
C GLY A 429 -13.49 -8.29 27.16
N THR A 430 -14.34 -9.19 27.63
CA THR A 430 -15.51 -9.68 26.89
C THR A 430 -16.59 -8.60 26.74
N GLU A 431 -17.51 -8.76 25.79
CA GLU A 431 -18.60 -7.81 25.55
C GLU A 431 -19.46 -7.54 26.81
N ARG A 432 -19.74 -8.60 27.59
CA ARG A 432 -20.43 -8.49 28.88
C ARG A 432 -19.64 -7.69 29.93
N GLU A 433 -18.33 -7.75 29.88
CA GLU A 433 -17.45 -7.00 30.79
C GLU A 433 -17.27 -5.55 30.30
N ARG A 434 -17.35 -5.30 28.99
CA ARG A 434 -17.46 -3.95 28.41
C ARG A 434 -18.75 -3.26 28.81
N ASP A 435 -19.89 -3.97 28.88
CA ASP A 435 -21.13 -3.42 29.44
C ASP A 435 -20.95 -2.94 30.89
N LEU A 436 -20.21 -3.70 31.70
CA LEU A 436 -19.87 -3.29 33.07
C LEU A 436 -18.96 -2.05 33.07
N ALA A 437 -18.00 -1.98 32.14
CA ALA A 437 -17.13 -0.81 31.98
C ALA A 437 -17.91 0.44 31.54
N ARG A 438 -18.93 0.31 30.69
CA ARG A 438 -19.86 1.40 30.35
C ARG A 438 -20.61 1.89 31.59
N GLY A 439 -21.03 0.97 32.46
CA GLY A 439 -21.61 1.31 33.76
C GLY A 439 -20.65 2.13 34.63
N TRP A 440 -19.37 1.72 34.70
CA TRP A 440 -18.37 2.49 35.47
C TRP A 440 -18.05 3.85 34.89
N LYS A 441 -18.00 3.97 33.55
CA LYS A 441 -17.82 5.26 32.88
C LYS A 441 -18.96 6.20 33.27
N ALA A 442 -20.21 5.72 33.23
CA ALA A 442 -21.38 6.49 33.61
C ALA A 442 -21.36 6.90 35.10
N ASP A 443 -21.00 5.98 36.00
CA ASP A 443 -20.87 6.29 37.43
C ASP A 443 -19.77 7.33 37.68
N TRP A 444 -18.62 7.22 37.00
CA TRP A 444 -17.52 8.17 37.10
C TRP A 444 -17.90 9.54 36.55
N GLU A 445 -18.57 9.61 35.40
CA GLU A 445 -19.06 10.88 34.82
C GLU A 445 -20.06 11.56 35.76
N ALA A 446 -20.93 10.80 36.43
CA ALA A 446 -21.84 11.32 37.44
C ALA A 446 -21.10 11.88 38.66
N GLU A 447 -20.07 11.17 39.15
CA GLU A 447 -19.22 11.66 40.24
C GLU A 447 -18.45 12.93 39.87
N GLN A 448 -17.94 13.05 38.64
CA GLN A 448 -17.26 14.27 38.18
C GLN A 448 -18.22 15.45 38.10
N ALA A 449 -19.41 15.25 37.55
CA ALA A 449 -20.44 16.28 37.49
C ALA A 449 -20.82 16.77 38.90
N GLU A 450 -20.93 15.87 39.88
CA GLU A 450 -21.18 16.24 41.28
C GLU A 450 -20.00 17.03 41.87
N ARG A 451 -18.76 16.61 41.63
CA ARG A 451 -17.55 17.32 42.10
C ARG A 451 -17.45 18.72 41.50
N GLU A 452 -17.67 18.88 40.21
CA GLU A 452 -17.68 20.18 39.54
C GLU A 452 -18.77 21.10 40.12
N THR A 453 -19.92 20.54 40.46
CA THR A 453 -21.02 21.28 41.10
C THR A 453 -20.62 21.75 42.51
N VAL A 454 -19.95 20.90 43.29
CA VAL A 454 -19.43 21.25 44.62
C VAL A 454 -18.30 22.27 44.54
N GLU A 455 -17.35 22.12 43.62
CA GLU A 455 -16.25 23.07 43.39
C GLU A 455 -16.76 24.42 42.92
N ALA A 456 -17.76 24.46 42.03
CA ALA A 456 -18.43 25.70 41.63
C ALA A 456 -19.09 26.39 42.81
N ALA A 457 -19.80 25.66 43.69
CA ALA A 457 -20.42 26.21 44.89
C ALA A 457 -19.39 26.72 45.91
N VAL A 458 -18.25 26.04 46.07
CA VAL A 458 -17.15 26.49 46.92
C VAL A 458 -16.46 27.73 46.32
N GLY A 459 -16.22 27.75 45.01
CA GLY A 459 -15.66 28.88 44.29
C GLY A 459 -16.54 30.12 44.38
N GLU A 460 -17.86 29.97 44.26
CA GLU A 460 -18.83 31.05 44.41
C GLU A 460 -18.85 31.58 45.85
N ARG A 461 -18.69 30.70 46.86
CA ARG A 461 -18.58 31.10 48.27
C ARG A 461 -17.27 31.84 48.59
N VAL A 462 -16.14 31.41 48.01
CA VAL A 462 -14.84 32.09 48.16
C VAL A 462 -14.83 33.43 47.41
N MET A 463 -15.51 33.52 46.26
CA MET A 463 -15.70 34.78 45.53
C MET A 463 -16.65 35.74 46.26
N ALA A 464 -17.67 35.22 46.95
CA ALA A 464 -18.55 36.01 47.82
C ALA A 464 -17.84 36.50 49.10
N GLU A 465 -16.93 35.71 49.68
CA GLU A 465 -16.12 36.11 50.85
C GLU A 465 -14.94 37.05 50.48
N SER A 466 -14.45 37.01 49.24
CA SER A 466 -13.41 37.94 48.74
C SER A 466 -13.95 39.26 48.19
N GLN A 467 -15.26 39.34 47.98
CA GLN A 467 -16.01 40.61 47.86
C GLN A 467 -16.40 41.13 49.25
N GLU A 468 -15.42 41.41 50.10
CA GLU A 468 -15.65 42.41 51.15
C GLU A 468 -16.07 43.72 50.46
N PRO A 469 -17.20 44.33 50.85
CA PRO A 469 -17.69 45.53 50.20
C PRO A 469 -16.63 46.62 50.33
N GLU A 470 -16.40 47.40 49.28
CA GLU A 470 -15.46 48.55 49.27
C GLU A 470 -15.67 49.52 50.46
N ALA A 471 -16.83 49.47 51.12
CA ALA A 471 -17.10 50.15 52.38
C ALA A 471 -16.16 49.75 53.53
N GLN A 472 -15.71 48.49 53.65
CA GLN A 472 -14.78 48.02 54.69
C GLN A 472 -13.34 48.43 54.38
N LYS A 473 -12.88 48.32 53.12
CA LYS A 473 -11.56 48.80 52.70
C LYS A 473 -11.41 50.32 52.76
N ALA A 474 -12.50 51.08 52.54
CA ALA A 474 -12.53 52.53 52.75
C ALA A 474 -12.56 52.92 54.24
N PHE A 475 -13.16 52.10 55.10
CA PHE A 475 -13.18 52.31 56.55
C PHE A 475 -11.81 52.00 57.19
N GLU A 476 -11.10 50.96 56.71
CA GLU A 476 -9.76 50.63 57.20
C GLU A 476 -8.67 51.57 56.67
N ARG A 477 -8.75 52.04 55.41
CA ARG A 477 -7.85 53.10 54.91
C ARG A 477 -8.00 54.42 55.68
N ARG A 478 -9.22 54.82 56.05
CA ARG A 478 -9.45 56.00 56.93
C ARG A 478 -9.00 55.77 58.37
N ARG A 479 -8.98 54.51 58.83
CA ARG A 479 -8.49 54.15 60.17
C ARG A 479 -6.96 54.08 60.23
N PHE A 480 -6.29 53.79 59.12
CA PHE A 480 -4.82 53.77 59.03
C PHE A 480 -4.22 55.15 58.73
N GLU A 481 -4.89 56.00 57.93
CA GLU A 481 -4.45 57.39 57.70
C GLU A 481 -4.64 58.32 58.92
N ALA A 482 -5.42 57.89 59.92
CA ALA A 482 -5.59 58.61 61.19
C ALA A 482 -4.60 58.19 62.29
N LYS A 483 -3.65 57.28 62.03
CA LYS A 483 -2.75 56.73 63.06
C LYS A 483 -1.27 56.63 62.72
N SER A 484 -0.81 57.19 61.60
CA SER A 484 0.61 57.22 61.22
C SER A 484 1.11 58.63 60.89
N ALA A 485 0.85 59.57 61.81
CA ALA A 485 1.72 60.71 62.02
C ALA A 485 2.44 60.48 63.35
N ASP A 486 3.45 59.61 63.35
CA ASP A 486 4.66 59.73 64.18
C ASP A 486 5.56 58.49 64.02
N ALA A 487 6.86 58.75 64.17
CA ALA A 487 7.97 57.82 64.32
C ALA A 487 8.63 57.25 63.05
N ALA A 488 9.73 57.93 62.71
CA ALA A 488 10.92 57.45 62.02
C ALA A 488 11.46 56.10 62.54
N GLY A 489 12.22 55.40 61.68
CA GLY A 489 13.29 54.53 62.15
C GLY A 489 13.45 53.20 61.40
N ALA A 490 14.43 53.18 60.49
CA ALA A 490 15.48 52.18 60.36
C ALA A 490 15.17 50.68 60.08
N SER A 491 16.02 50.15 59.19
CA SER A 491 16.59 48.79 59.19
C SER A 491 15.86 47.67 58.41
N ALA A 492 16.53 47.25 57.34
CA ALA A 492 16.57 45.86 56.84
C ALA A 492 17.07 44.91 57.96
N PRO A 493 16.89 43.56 57.91
CA PRO A 493 17.38 42.72 56.80
C PRO A 493 16.58 41.42 56.49
N THR A 494 17.01 40.71 55.43
CA THR A 494 17.10 39.23 55.20
C THR A 494 16.10 38.28 55.89
N SER A 495 15.53 37.23 55.29
CA SER A 495 16.03 36.27 54.29
C SER A 495 14.91 35.27 53.93
N GLU A 496 15.00 34.72 52.71
CA GLU A 496 14.73 33.32 52.32
C GLU A 496 13.45 32.60 52.76
N SER A 497 12.62 32.21 51.78
CA SER A 497 12.45 30.79 51.45
C SER A 497 11.52 30.62 50.24
N THR A 498 12.16 30.25 49.12
CA THR A 498 11.77 29.15 48.22
C THR A 498 10.30 28.71 48.15
N THR A 499 9.67 28.99 47.00
CA THR A 499 8.91 27.96 46.25
C THR A 499 9.17 28.16 44.75
N ALA A 500 9.96 27.25 44.20
CA ALA A 500 10.28 27.16 42.78
C ALA A 500 9.01 26.83 41.95
N PRO A 501 8.96 27.26 40.68
CA PRO A 501 7.86 26.93 39.78
C PRO A 501 7.80 25.41 39.55
N LYS A 502 6.61 24.82 39.70
CA LYS A 502 6.35 23.43 39.33
C LYS A 502 6.61 23.23 37.83
N PRO A 503 7.29 22.14 37.44
CA PRO A 503 7.60 21.83 36.06
C PRO A 503 6.30 21.44 35.35
N VAL A 504 6.05 22.02 34.18
CA VAL A 504 5.04 21.51 33.24
C VAL A 504 5.66 20.28 32.55
N PRO A 505 5.16 19.05 32.76
CA PRO A 505 5.58 17.93 31.95
C PRO A 505 4.96 18.07 30.55
N LEU A 506 5.84 18.04 29.56
CA LEU A 506 5.53 17.91 28.13
C LEU A 506 4.68 16.66 27.89
N ARG A 507 3.45 16.82 27.41
CA ARG A 507 2.72 15.75 26.72
C ARG A 507 3.34 15.56 25.33
N ARG A 508 4.32 14.64 25.24
CA ARG A 508 4.83 14.10 23.98
C ARG A 508 3.96 12.92 23.58
N GLU A 509 3.16 13.12 22.54
CA GLU A 509 3.08 12.21 21.40
C GLU A 509 2.53 13.02 20.22
N ARG A 510 3.44 13.55 19.40
CA ARG A 510 3.10 14.03 18.06
C ARG A 510 3.95 13.23 17.09
N GLN A 511 3.27 12.39 16.32
CA GLN A 511 3.76 11.82 15.08
C GLN A 511 4.45 12.91 14.24
N VAL A 512 5.45 12.53 13.46
CA VAL A 512 5.98 13.36 12.37
C VAL A 512 4.77 13.83 11.56
N GLY A 513 4.46 15.13 11.58
CA GLY A 513 3.24 15.64 10.98
C GLY A 513 3.16 15.22 9.52
N VAL A 514 2.27 14.31 9.18
CA VAL A 514 1.95 14.05 7.78
C VAL A 514 1.25 15.32 7.29
N LEU A 515 1.82 15.97 6.27
CA LEU A 515 1.18 17.12 5.64
C LEU A 515 -0.10 16.63 4.99
N ASN A 516 -1.23 17.26 5.32
CA ASN A 516 -2.49 16.95 4.65
C ASN A 516 -2.48 17.49 3.20
N GLY A 517 -3.48 17.11 2.40
CA GLY A 517 -3.57 17.50 0.99
C GLY A 517 -3.59 19.01 0.75
N GLU A 518 -4.09 19.80 1.70
CA GLU A 518 -4.09 21.27 1.61
C GLU A 518 -2.71 21.84 1.94
N GLN A 519 -2.03 21.32 2.96
CA GLN A 519 -0.69 21.73 3.36
C GLN A 519 0.39 21.36 2.33
N MET A 520 0.11 20.37 1.48
CA MET A 520 0.99 20.00 0.36
C MET A 520 0.79 20.87 -0.89
N LYS A 521 -0.31 21.63 -0.98
CA LYS A 521 -0.56 22.53 -2.10
C LYS A 521 0.06 23.89 -1.82
N ASP A 522 0.75 24.43 -2.82
CA ASP A 522 1.28 25.78 -2.77
C ASP A 522 2.07 26.06 -1.48
N ALA A 523 2.97 25.17 -1.10
CA ALA A 523 3.81 25.35 0.08
C ALA A 523 4.94 26.34 -0.21
N GLU A 524 5.32 27.16 0.76
CA GLU A 524 6.50 28.02 0.67
C GLU A 524 7.77 27.20 0.93
N LEU A 525 8.68 27.24 -0.03
CA LEU A 525 9.86 26.37 -0.07
C LEU A 525 11.16 27.17 -0.13
N ILE A 526 12.15 26.66 0.59
CA ILE A 526 13.56 27.05 0.48
C ILE A 526 14.27 25.91 -0.26
N ALA A 527 14.79 26.21 -1.44
CA ALA A 527 15.56 25.28 -2.27
C ALA A 527 17.06 25.57 -2.13
N VAL A 528 17.79 24.65 -1.49
CA VAL A 528 19.24 24.78 -1.28
C VAL A 528 19.99 23.97 -2.33
N VAL A 529 20.74 24.64 -3.21
CA VAL A 529 21.55 24.00 -4.24
C VAL A 529 22.81 23.42 -3.59
N ARG A 530 22.92 22.09 -3.60
CA ARG A 530 24.04 21.35 -3.00
C ARG A 530 25.21 21.17 -3.97
N GLY A 531 24.93 21.14 -5.27
CA GLY A 531 25.94 21.09 -6.31
C GLY A 531 25.32 21.01 -7.70
N GLU A 532 25.96 21.66 -8.66
CA GLU A 532 25.57 21.66 -10.06
C GLU A 532 26.33 20.59 -10.85
N HIS A 533 25.63 19.97 -11.79
CA HIS A 533 26.17 18.96 -12.68
C HIS A 533 26.77 19.59 -13.94
N LYS A 534 27.76 18.91 -14.54
CA LYS A 534 28.34 19.33 -15.83
C LYS A 534 27.32 19.38 -16.98
N ASN A 535 26.20 18.67 -16.86
CA ASN A 535 25.11 18.66 -17.85
C ASN A 535 24.02 19.71 -17.57
N GLY A 536 24.26 20.65 -16.66
CA GLY A 536 23.34 21.75 -16.34
C GLY A 536 22.26 21.44 -15.29
N GLY A 537 22.14 20.19 -14.82
CA GLY A 537 21.24 19.85 -13.70
C GLY A 537 21.84 20.20 -12.32
N ALA A 538 21.10 19.94 -11.24
CA ALA A 538 21.58 20.19 -9.88
C ALA A 538 21.04 19.19 -8.84
N TYR A 539 21.79 18.98 -7.76
CA TYR A 539 21.27 18.40 -6.53
C TYR A 539 20.67 19.50 -5.67
N VAL A 540 19.36 19.43 -5.43
CA VAL A 540 18.61 20.44 -4.69
C VAL A 540 17.96 19.80 -3.48
N ASP A 541 18.05 20.49 -2.34
CA ASP A 541 17.37 20.13 -1.11
C ASP A 541 16.21 21.11 -0.88
N PHE A 542 14.97 20.61 -1.02
CA PHE A 542 13.77 21.41 -0.83
C PHE A 542 13.28 21.29 0.61
N GLN A 543 13.08 22.43 1.24
CA GLN A 543 12.67 22.54 2.63
C GLN A 543 11.43 23.42 2.69
N LEU A 544 10.51 23.13 3.62
CA LEU A 544 9.49 24.11 3.96
C LEU A 544 10.18 25.33 4.57
N ALA A 545 9.77 26.52 4.15
CA ALA A 545 10.16 27.75 4.83
C ALA A 545 9.59 27.69 6.26
N ALA A 546 10.40 27.99 7.28
CA ALA A 546 9.98 27.96 8.69
C ALA A 546 8.76 28.84 8.99
N SER A 547 8.52 29.81 8.12
CA SER A 547 7.43 30.76 8.19
C SER A 547 6.13 30.23 7.54
N ASP A 548 6.18 29.10 6.83
CA ASP A 548 5.03 28.38 6.28
C ASP A 548 4.21 27.69 7.38
N PRO A 549 2.87 27.77 7.37
CA PRO A 549 2.03 27.05 8.33
C PRO A 549 2.29 25.54 8.36
N ALA A 550 2.60 24.93 7.21
CA ALA A 550 2.93 23.51 7.08
C ALA A 550 4.25 23.14 7.75
N ALA A 551 5.14 24.10 8.00
CA ALA A 551 6.39 23.88 8.72
C ALA A 551 6.18 23.70 10.24
N LYS A 552 5.02 24.08 10.78
CA LYS A 552 4.73 24.02 12.22
C LYS A 552 4.73 22.58 12.73
N GLY A 553 5.73 22.25 13.57
CA GLY A 553 5.88 20.91 14.15
C GLY A 553 6.63 19.91 13.25
N GLN A 554 7.09 20.34 12.07
CA GLN A 554 7.97 19.53 11.23
C GLN A 554 9.37 19.46 11.84
N ARG A 555 9.95 18.26 11.84
CA ARG A 555 11.37 18.04 12.13
C ARG A 555 12.13 18.01 10.80
N GLY A 556 13.38 18.47 10.77
CA GLY A 556 14.23 18.29 9.58
C GLY A 556 14.41 19.50 8.67
N LEU A 557 14.03 20.71 9.09
CA LEU A 557 14.13 21.94 8.31
C LEU A 557 15.56 22.52 8.35
N HIS A 558 16.54 21.79 7.82
CA HIS A 558 17.96 22.09 8.03
C HIS A 558 18.62 22.76 6.84
N LEU A 559 19.10 23.99 6.95
CA LEU A 559 19.94 24.58 5.89
C LEU A 559 21.20 23.73 5.62
N GLN A 560 21.66 22.97 6.62
CA GLN A 560 22.73 21.99 6.51
C GLN A 560 22.18 20.56 6.59
N ALA A 561 22.31 19.80 5.50
CA ALA A 561 21.89 18.42 5.51
C ALA A 561 22.68 17.60 6.55
N GLN A 562 21.96 16.93 7.47
CA GLN A 562 22.56 16.14 8.54
C GLN A 562 23.35 14.97 7.93
N ARG A 563 24.66 14.93 8.15
CA ARG A 563 25.47 13.74 7.83
C ARG A 563 25.09 12.65 8.82
N GLN A 564 24.33 11.65 8.37
CA GLN A 564 24.08 10.47 9.19
C GLN A 564 25.19 9.46 8.97
N LYS A 565 25.92 9.14 10.02
CA LYS A 565 26.78 7.96 10.06
C LYS A 565 25.90 6.72 10.15
N ARG A 566 25.94 5.87 9.13
CA ARG A 566 25.25 4.58 9.13
C ARG A 566 26.28 3.47 9.04
N VAL A 567 26.23 2.51 9.94
CA VAL A 567 27.08 1.32 9.85
C VAL A 567 26.48 0.38 8.79
N ARG A 568 27.18 0.21 7.67
CA ARG A 568 26.83 -0.72 6.60
C ARG A 568 27.98 -1.69 6.42
N GLN A 569 27.73 -2.99 6.60
CA GLN A 569 28.76 -4.04 6.54
C GLN A 569 29.95 -3.79 7.49
N GLY A 570 29.67 -3.34 8.72
CA GLY A 570 30.71 -3.06 9.72
C GLY A 570 31.57 -1.81 9.44
N ARG A 571 31.28 -1.06 8.37
CA ARG A 571 31.91 0.24 8.10
C ARG A 571 30.92 1.38 8.28
N GLU A 572 31.33 2.42 9.00
CA GLU A 572 30.59 3.69 9.03
C GLU A 572 30.63 4.31 7.62
N VAL A 573 29.46 4.46 7.01
CA VAL A 573 29.27 5.20 5.78
C VAL A 573 28.48 6.45 6.12
N GLU A 574 29.07 7.62 5.89
CA GLU A 574 28.37 8.89 5.97
C GLU A 574 27.41 9.02 4.78
N GLY A 575 26.11 9.04 5.07
CA GLY A 575 25.05 9.27 4.09
C GLY A 575 24.27 10.53 4.44
N THR A 576 24.04 11.38 3.44
CA THR A 576 23.19 12.57 3.59
C THR A 576 21.79 12.22 3.09
N ARG A 577 20.76 12.48 3.90
CA ARG A 577 19.36 12.15 3.55
C ARG A 577 18.78 13.31 2.73
N THR A 578 18.03 12.95 1.68
CA THR A 578 17.14 13.80 0.85
C THR A 578 17.78 14.94 0.06
N TRP A 579 18.37 14.62 -1.10
CA TRP A 579 18.52 15.58 -2.20
C TRP A 579 17.72 15.08 -3.39
N GLN A 580 16.98 15.98 -4.04
CA GLN A 580 16.35 15.72 -5.33
C GLN A 580 17.36 16.01 -6.43
N GLN A 581 17.52 15.06 -7.36
CA GLN A 581 18.34 15.27 -8.54
C GLN A 581 17.46 15.90 -9.63
N LEU A 582 17.77 17.13 -10.02
CA LEU A 582 17.09 17.84 -11.09
C LEU A 582 17.86 17.69 -12.40
N THR A 583 17.13 17.45 -13.48
CA THR A 583 17.65 17.60 -14.84
C THR A 583 17.94 19.08 -15.15
N GLY A 584 18.67 19.38 -16.22
CA GLY A 584 18.97 20.77 -16.60
C GLY A 584 17.71 21.61 -16.78
N SER A 585 16.71 21.11 -17.50
CA SER A 585 15.43 21.81 -17.70
C SER A 585 14.67 22.04 -16.40
N GLN A 586 14.67 21.06 -15.48
CA GLN A 586 14.01 21.23 -14.17
C GLN A 586 14.75 22.22 -13.26
N TYR A 587 16.08 22.31 -13.40
CA TYR A 587 16.85 23.31 -12.66
C TYR A 587 16.65 24.70 -13.26
N ASP A 588 16.48 24.82 -14.58
CA ASP A 588 16.09 26.06 -15.25
C ASP A 588 14.71 26.53 -14.81
N GLU A 589 13.71 25.64 -14.78
CA GLU A 589 12.36 25.91 -14.24
C GLU A 589 12.42 26.42 -12.79
N LEU A 590 13.27 25.81 -11.94
CA LEU A 590 13.48 26.27 -10.57
C LEU A 590 14.08 27.68 -10.51
N ARG A 591 15.09 27.97 -11.35
CA ARG A 591 15.73 29.30 -11.40
C ARG A 591 14.80 30.37 -11.94
N GLU A 592 13.99 30.04 -12.93
CA GLU A 592 12.96 30.92 -13.49
C GLU A 592 11.87 31.21 -12.45
N ALA A 593 11.38 30.18 -11.77
CA ALA A 593 10.39 30.34 -10.70
C ALA A 593 10.91 31.19 -9.54
N ALA A 594 12.18 31.03 -9.15
CA ALA A 594 12.79 31.84 -8.10
C ALA A 594 13.02 33.30 -8.54
N GLY A 595 13.30 33.53 -9.82
CA GLY A 595 13.62 34.86 -10.35
C GLY A 595 14.78 35.51 -9.60
N GLU A 596 14.56 36.73 -9.11
CA GLU A 596 15.54 37.48 -8.30
C GLU A 596 15.55 37.03 -6.82
N ASN A 597 14.61 36.18 -6.40
CA ASN A 597 14.45 35.73 -5.02
C ASN A 597 15.45 34.60 -4.67
N THR A 598 16.73 34.96 -4.71
CA THR A 598 17.87 34.06 -4.45
C THR A 598 18.91 34.74 -3.57
N THR A 599 19.62 33.96 -2.76
CA THR A 599 20.71 34.44 -1.90
C THR A 599 21.78 33.37 -1.74
N ASP A 600 22.94 33.75 -1.21
CA ASP A 600 23.99 32.81 -0.84
C ASP A 600 24.03 32.64 0.67
N ALA A 601 23.89 31.39 1.13
CA ALA A 601 24.01 31.02 2.53
C ALA A 601 25.12 29.98 2.69
N GLU A 602 26.19 30.34 3.41
CA GLU A 602 27.31 29.43 3.72
C GLU A 602 27.96 28.79 2.47
N GLY A 603 28.12 29.58 1.40
CA GLY A 603 28.72 29.13 0.15
C GLY A 603 27.81 28.26 -0.71
N ARG A 604 26.50 28.24 -0.42
CA ARG A 604 25.48 27.55 -1.24
C ARG A 604 24.44 28.54 -1.73
N LYS A 605 24.04 28.36 -2.97
CA LYS A 605 22.92 29.12 -3.55
C LYS A 605 21.61 28.62 -2.96
N VAL A 606 20.80 29.55 -2.47
CA VAL A 606 19.48 29.31 -1.89
C VAL A 606 18.46 30.09 -2.71
N LEU A 607 17.36 29.44 -3.06
CA LEU A 607 16.26 30.01 -3.82
C LEU A 607 14.97 29.89 -3.02
N ALA A 608 14.13 30.91 -3.02
CA ALA A 608 12.79 30.84 -2.46
C ALA A 608 11.76 30.68 -3.58
N VAL A 609 10.93 29.65 -3.46
CA VAL A 609 9.88 29.32 -4.44
C VAL A 609 8.64 28.82 -3.73
N ARG A 610 7.50 28.91 -4.39
CA ARG A 610 6.26 28.28 -3.95
C ARG A 610 5.95 27.10 -4.86
N GLY A 611 5.45 26.00 -4.31
CA GLY A 611 5.09 24.86 -5.15
C GLY A 611 4.42 23.71 -4.40
N ASN A 612 3.88 22.78 -5.17
CA ASN A 612 3.23 21.60 -4.62
C ASN A 612 4.28 20.58 -4.16
N LEU A 613 4.05 20.03 -2.97
CA LEU A 613 4.80 18.91 -2.43
C LEU A 613 4.13 17.60 -2.80
N MET A 614 4.94 16.56 -3.01
CA MET A 614 4.50 15.19 -3.26
C MET A 614 5.21 14.24 -2.29
N PRO A 615 4.56 13.17 -1.81
CA PRO A 615 5.23 12.14 -1.02
C PRO A 615 6.39 11.49 -1.80
N ALA A 616 7.57 11.42 -1.19
CA ALA A 616 8.73 10.78 -1.78
C ALA A 616 8.74 9.26 -1.49
N THR A 617 9.19 8.45 -2.46
CA THR A 617 9.23 6.97 -2.38
C THR A 617 10.11 6.41 -1.25
N ARG A 618 10.92 7.25 -0.60
CA ARG A 618 11.83 6.87 0.51
C ARG A 618 11.44 7.53 1.85
N GLY A 619 10.22 8.04 1.94
CA GLY A 619 9.71 8.84 3.06
C GLY A 619 10.15 10.30 2.98
N GLY A 620 9.30 11.21 3.45
CA GLY A 620 9.45 12.66 3.30
C GLY A 620 8.69 13.21 2.09
N TYR A 621 8.91 14.49 1.77
CA TYR A 621 8.25 15.19 0.65
C TYR A 621 9.27 15.64 -0.38
N THR A 622 8.85 15.73 -1.64
CA THR A 622 9.64 16.25 -2.77
C THR A 622 8.84 17.33 -3.46
N ALA A 623 9.50 18.37 -3.96
CA ALA A 623 8.81 19.40 -4.73
C ALA A 623 8.45 18.90 -6.14
N ASN A 624 7.22 19.17 -6.56
CA ASN A 624 6.82 19.03 -7.95
C ASN A 624 7.36 20.24 -8.74
N THR A 625 8.45 20.01 -9.46
CA THR A 625 9.18 21.05 -10.23
C THR A 625 8.31 21.79 -11.22
N LYS A 626 7.29 21.14 -11.80
CA LYS A 626 6.35 21.76 -12.74
C LYS A 626 5.34 22.72 -12.10
N SER A 627 5.22 22.69 -10.78
CA SER A 627 4.33 23.56 -10.02
C SER A 627 5.05 24.72 -9.35
N LEU A 628 6.38 24.82 -9.55
CA LEU A 628 7.18 25.88 -8.97
C LEU A 628 6.78 27.23 -9.56
N ARG A 629 6.56 28.20 -8.68
CA ARG A 629 6.27 29.58 -9.01
C ARG A 629 7.00 30.52 -8.04
N PRO A 630 7.05 31.83 -8.30
CA PRO A 630 7.66 32.78 -7.38
C PRO A 630 7.06 32.66 -5.97
N SER A 631 7.95 32.71 -4.96
CA SER A 631 7.53 32.82 -3.56
C SER A 631 6.71 34.08 -3.35
N GLU A 632 5.66 34.02 -2.53
CA GLU A 632 4.83 35.19 -2.20
C GLU A 632 5.41 36.02 -1.05
N ARG A 633 6.54 35.58 -0.48
CA ARG A 633 7.22 36.26 0.61
C ARG A 633 8.26 37.25 0.08
N GLU A 634 8.64 38.17 0.96
CA GLU A 634 9.77 39.08 0.73
C GLU A 634 11.01 38.32 0.24
N PRO A 635 11.92 38.97 -0.51
CA PRO A 635 13.16 38.34 -0.97
C PRO A 635 13.85 37.60 0.17
N ILE A 636 14.36 36.39 -0.10
CA ILE A 636 15.01 35.52 0.85
C ILE A 636 16.23 36.23 1.45
N GLY A 637 15.99 36.86 2.59
CA GLY A 637 16.95 37.71 3.28
C GLY A 637 17.57 37.02 4.50
N PRO A 638 18.49 37.71 5.19
CA PRO A 638 19.12 37.21 6.41
C PRO A 638 18.10 36.79 7.49
N ASP A 639 16.96 37.48 7.58
CA ASP A 639 15.93 37.23 8.59
C ASP A 639 15.15 35.92 8.32
N VAL A 640 14.88 35.59 7.06
CA VAL A 640 14.24 34.32 6.66
C VAL A 640 15.18 33.16 6.96
N LEU A 641 16.47 33.32 6.66
CA LEU A 641 17.50 32.32 6.97
C LEU A 641 17.72 32.17 8.48
N GLU A 642 17.65 33.26 9.26
CA GLU A 642 17.74 33.24 10.72
C GLU A 642 16.55 32.49 11.34
N LYS A 643 15.31 32.77 10.91
CA LYS A 643 14.12 32.02 11.33
C LYS A 643 14.22 30.53 10.98
N GLN A 644 14.82 30.20 9.82
CA GLN A 644 15.08 28.82 9.43
C GLN A 644 16.07 28.15 10.40
N ARG A 645 17.15 28.85 10.79
CA ARG A 645 18.15 28.37 11.77
C ARG A 645 17.55 28.18 13.16
N GLU A 646 16.77 29.15 13.65
CA GLU A 646 16.09 29.05 14.94
C GLU A 646 15.10 27.88 15.00
N SER A 647 14.44 27.58 13.87
CA SER A 647 13.59 26.40 13.75
C SER A 647 14.40 25.11 13.80
N GLU A 648 15.58 25.09 13.16
CA GLU A 648 16.52 23.97 13.19
C GLU A 648 17.09 23.73 14.61
N ASP A 649 17.50 24.77 15.32
CA ASP A 649 18.07 24.65 16.67
C ASP A 649 17.04 24.15 17.68
N ARG A 650 15.80 24.64 17.62
CA ARG A 650 14.69 24.11 18.44
C ARG A 650 14.40 22.64 18.17
N ALA A 651 14.51 22.20 16.92
CA ALA A 651 14.35 20.79 16.57
C ALA A 651 15.48 19.93 17.18
N ARG A 652 16.73 20.41 17.15
CA ARG A 652 17.89 19.74 17.75
C ARG A 652 17.79 19.62 19.27
N GLU A 653 17.39 20.68 19.97
CA GLU A 653 17.15 20.63 21.42
C GLU A 653 16.07 19.60 21.77
N THR A 654 14.98 19.58 21.00
CA THR A 654 13.90 18.60 21.21
C THR A 654 14.40 17.16 21.01
N GLU A 655 15.26 16.91 20.02
CA GLU A 655 15.87 15.60 19.79
C GLU A 655 16.82 15.20 20.91
N ALA A 656 17.69 16.11 21.36
CA ALA A 656 18.63 15.87 22.47
C ALA A 656 17.89 15.49 23.76
N LEU A 657 16.80 16.21 24.08
CA LEU A 657 15.93 15.86 25.21
C LEU A 657 15.31 14.47 25.04
N SER A 658 14.84 14.12 23.83
CA SER A 658 14.24 12.79 23.56
C SER A 658 15.24 11.63 23.58
N ALA A 659 16.52 11.91 23.30
CA ALA A 659 17.59 10.94 23.38
C ALA A 659 18.04 10.73 24.84
N SER A 660 18.08 11.80 25.62
CA SER A 660 18.33 11.74 27.06
C SER A 660 17.27 10.90 27.78
N ASP A 661 15.99 11.11 27.50
CA ASP A 661 14.88 10.34 28.09
C ASP A 661 14.97 8.84 27.77
N ARG A 662 15.37 8.49 26.55
CA ARG A 662 15.57 7.09 26.15
C ARG A 662 16.75 6.44 26.85
N PHE A 663 17.80 7.20 27.15
CA PHE A 663 18.96 6.70 27.87
C PHE A 663 18.63 6.44 29.34
N THR A 664 17.88 7.32 30.00
CA THR A 664 17.40 7.10 31.38
C THR A 664 16.47 5.89 31.49
N HIS A 665 15.55 5.70 30.55
CA HIS A 665 14.68 4.52 30.54
C HIS A 665 15.46 3.20 30.31
N ALA A 666 16.47 3.19 29.44
CA ALA A 666 17.29 2.01 29.19
C ALA A 666 18.15 1.60 30.42
N VAL A 667 18.67 2.57 31.17
CA VAL A 667 19.42 2.32 32.41
C VAL A 667 18.50 1.76 33.50
N SER A 668 17.28 2.30 33.65
CA SER A 668 16.29 1.79 34.62
C SER A 668 15.83 0.36 34.31
N ALA A 669 15.64 0.02 33.02
CA ALA A 669 15.28 -1.33 32.60
C ALA A 669 16.41 -2.36 32.79
N SER A 670 17.67 -1.92 32.79
CA SER A 670 18.83 -2.80 33.06
C SER A 670 19.01 -3.12 34.54
N LYS A 671 18.60 -2.20 35.44
CA LYS A 671 18.62 -2.43 36.89
C LYS A 671 17.55 -3.41 37.35
N SER A 672 16.33 -3.34 36.79
CA SER A 672 15.24 -4.25 37.18
C SER A 672 15.51 -5.72 36.80
N ARG A 673 16.25 -5.97 35.70
CA ARG A 673 16.71 -7.32 35.34
C ARG A 673 17.81 -7.86 36.26
N GLY A 674 18.64 -7.00 36.85
CA GLY A 674 19.72 -7.41 37.75
C GLY A 674 19.24 -7.83 39.14
N ASP A 675 18.12 -7.29 39.62
CA ASP A 675 17.56 -7.63 40.93
C ASP A 675 16.68 -8.89 40.89
N ALA A 676 16.07 -9.21 39.73
CA ALA A 676 15.29 -10.44 39.55
C ALA A 676 16.15 -11.72 39.61
N ASP A 677 17.41 -11.66 39.17
CA ASP A 677 18.34 -12.80 39.18
C ASP A 677 18.99 -13.07 40.55
N ARG A 678 18.78 -12.21 41.56
CA ARG A 678 19.32 -12.39 42.93
C ARG A 678 18.31 -12.91 43.95
N GLY A 679 17.05 -13.12 43.55
CA GLY A 679 15.98 -13.61 44.44
C GLY A 679 15.79 -15.13 44.45
N LEU A 680 16.54 -15.88 43.64
CA LEU A 680 16.49 -17.35 43.56
C LEU A 680 17.89 -17.92 43.84
N GLY A 681 18.25 -17.96 45.12
CA GLY A 681 19.49 -18.55 45.61
C GLY A 681 19.37 -18.94 47.07
#